data_AF-A0A377GM63-F1
#
_entry.id   AF-A0A377GM63-F1
#
_cell.length_a   1.000
_cell.length_b   1.000
_cell.length_c   1.000
_cell.angle_alpha   90.00
_cell.angle_beta   90.00
_cell.angle_gamma   90.00
#
_symmetry.space_group_name_H-M   'P 1'
#
loop_
_entity.id
_entity.type
_entity.pdbx_description
1 polymer ?
#
loop_
_entity_poly.entity_id
_entity_poly.type
_entity_poly.pdbx_seq_one_letter_code
_entity_poly.pdbx_strand_id
1 'polypeptide(L)'
;MFKKIESKSFTLTMLGTGTVYTPTLKDKKKAPVKLGDTVKEYYPKGETLSIVSTLIKTDDPVIDHKLLVPYQSLNVGVVNGPKNDGTNVGEKIGIGLGIALNALVRGQTDLNEIAHSRGGVESILIAHEINAIKEAINSCENFEQLIKELTKQQTERQNGKPTNNTPDIIKPLLTQLPKDKAAQELWFNALKTNIPNVSMSLFIIDPVPGDVWPVTWYDSRFFTIPAIVKYAEIVYYENEHSDWGFTPIYPEASDPENQVLIRNTLPGHHGTGSAGSNASQRSKVVSPEKTKSTHVQKLMIFKLLRFLVNHGVEFKDAQEIFHEYTGLGRKNISFLDEVDIDEGVDVAKLDFPTIFRKLYDKIYANRAAYEAFNMTCYLAMGVAPQRKVLRTDHKYGLLTEIFPKNMGYVNEEHSFLMKEYFFKILQVDSHEDQTLAGLIKSAQNVLSKNIKVITNLSSSGVDKPIAREAILDNEDARKDVLSSFGTLLQRVSQQYLIDDWSEESKQIEKQDLFDAIIATFQEFDHLLQIDNPTIQEFVKSLYTLSLKVIAQTVVQQHANLQDDFNRLQTPINANLQRFFNTLLTQINKKDENAEVNPENDESASNSEINPQILAIFNSPDFAKLADHPIKIKIEYICQQLKDKLPQSEAEEDLVDQLVTRFEEQYGSSFDEFEKLYHQIEVFIDDLAALGRVRELATEEAVFNKHELSLRKTASALIDIAAQKFYRDRPNALPEPAEKGTFQELVERHAINKYGVIDRLKQEKTALEAEKKGLTSQIAQLQQNLVEKEQQLEKTNAVLRSVRIKKNEYYKGMNEYLNGMNDENDSKHLRLINKKLIPLTAEYLASLQSQLSNRAKELEEDDEIKKSDDKIMDKIREVTKLLNILQDKKRIPHPKDRARQFYNYLDKVETTLTKHRDPELIRYIRNVVIAAGILLAGLGLIALAAYNNVGYSSVKSFLFWQSAGQNVVSTLNEHRKKLDVSIDDDAEVDDERAARALDRKV
;
A
#
# COMPACT_ATOMS: atom_id res chain seq x y z
N MET A 1 0.14 -3.12 63.27
CA MET A 1 1.54 -2.94 62.80
C MET A 1 1.89 -3.88 61.63
N PHE A 2 1.53 -5.17 61.69
CA PHE A 2 2.00 -6.19 60.73
C PHE A 2 1.00 -6.60 59.61
N LYS A 3 -0.10 -5.87 59.43
CA LYS A 3 -1.06 -6.21 58.37
C LYS A 3 -0.45 -5.82 57.03
N LYS A 4 -0.26 -6.80 56.13
CA LYS A 4 0.18 -6.56 54.74
C LYS A 4 -0.82 -5.62 54.07
N ILE A 5 -0.30 -4.60 53.38
CA ILE A 5 -1.11 -3.56 52.71
C ILE A 5 -1.06 -3.82 51.21
N GLU A 6 -2.12 -3.43 50.49
CA GLU A 6 -2.21 -3.57 49.03
C GLU A 6 -1.28 -2.58 48.29
N SER A 7 -1.09 -1.38 48.84
CA SER A 7 -0.13 -0.40 48.31
C SER A 7 1.31 -0.93 48.42
N LYS A 8 2.05 -0.85 47.31
CA LYS A 8 3.48 -1.19 47.24
C LYS A 8 4.40 -0.03 47.61
N SER A 9 3.90 1.20 47.54
CA SER A 9 4.69 2.41 47.75
C SER A 9 4.47 3.05 49.12
N PHE A 10 5.51 3.71 49.63
CA PHE A 10 5.45 4.55 50.84
C PHE A 10 6.24 5.83 50.65
N THR A 11 5.71 6.98 51.10
CA THR A 11 6.39 8.28 50.98
C THR A 11 6.84 8.83 52.33
N LEU A 12 8.13 9.08 52.50
CA LEU A 12 8.68 9.81 53.63
C LEU A 12 8.94 11.27 53.21
N THR A 13 8.53 12.22 54.04
CA THR A 13 8.78 13.65 53.82
C THR A 13 9.66 14.20 54.92
N MET A 14 10.84 14.69 54.56
CA MET A 14 11.83 15.25 55.49
C MET A 14 11.92 16.77 55.32
N LEU A 15 11.33 17.52 56.26
CA LEU A 15 11.29 18.98 56.18
C LEU A 15 12.64 19.63 56.52
N GLY A 16 12.87 20.84 55.99
CA GLY A 16 14.11 21.59 56.20
C GLY A 16 14.27 22.18 57.60
N THR A 17 15.46 22.70 57.90
CA THR A 17 15.80 23.31 59.20
C THR A 17 14.75 24.33 59.66
N GLY A 18 14.26 24.19 60.88
CA GLY A 18 13.27 25.08 61.49
C GLY A 18 11.89 25.04 60.82
N THR A 19 11.69 24.16 59.84
CA THR A 19 10.43 24.03 59.10
C THR A 19 9.51 23.05 59.82
N VAL A 20 8.28 23.48 60.03
CA VAL A 20 7.22 22.67 60.63
C VAL A 20 6.12 22.42 59.62
N TYR A 21 5.47 21.26 59.73
CA TYR A 21 4.35 20.86 58.89
C TYR A 21 3.28 21.95 58.82
N THR A 22 3.17 22.57 57.66
CA THR A 22 2.30 23.73 57.39
C THR A 22 1.55 23.49 56.07
N PRO A 23 0.63 22.51 56.01
CA PRO A 23 -0.10 22.16 54.80
C PRO A 23 -1.18 23.20 54.46
N THR A 24 -1.68 23.90 55.49
CA THR A 24 -2.82 24.80 55.37
C THR A 24 -2.40 26.16 54.87
N LEU A 25 -3.20 26.64 53.95
CA LEU A 25 -3.18 27.96 53.36
C LEU A 25 -3.87 28.90 54.35
N LYS A 26 -3.15 29.89 54.91
CA LYS A 26 -3.80 30.80 55.87
C LYS A 26 -4.71 31.78 55.12
N ASP A 27 -6.01 31.61 55.36
CA ASP A 27 -7.07 32.47 54.85
C ASP A 27 -6.88 33.90 55.35
N LYS A 28 -6.48 34.82 54.47
CA LYS A 28 -6.52 36.27 54.72
C LYS A 28 -6.35 37.06 53.43
N LYS A 29 -7.37 37.87 53.08
CA LYS A 29 -7.22 39.05 52.22
C LYS A 29 -6.11 39.94 52.79
N LYS A 30 -4.88 39.84 52.29
CA LYS A 30 -3.81 40.79 52.60
C LYS A 30 -3.72 41.80 51.46
N ALA A 31 -3.60 43.08 51.81
CA ALA A 31 -3.30 44.15 50.86
C ALA A 31 -2.05 43.81 50.04
N PRO A 32 -1.93 44.28 48.78
CA PRO A 32 -0.74 44.04 47.98
C PRO A 32 0.51 44.50 48.73
N VAL A 33 1.44 43.58 48.94
CA VAL A 33 2.71 43.85 49.64
C VAL A 33 3.65 44.57 48.68
N LYS A 34 4.25 45.68 49.12
CA LYS A 34 5.15 46.54 48.33
C LYS A 34 6.61 46.24 48.62
N LEU A 35 7.51 46.71 47.75
CA LEU A 35 8.95 46.64 47.96
C LEU A 35 9.33 47.25 49.33
N GLY A 36 10.10 46.51 50.14
CA GLY A 36 10.54 46.93 51.48
C GLY A 36 9.62 46.52 52.65
N ASP A 37 8.39 46.08 52.36
CA ASP A 37 7.45 45.60 53.39
C ASP A 37 7.96 44.33 54.08
N THR A 38 7.58 44.16 55.35
CA THR A 38 7.87 42.93 56.12
C THR A 38 6.71 41.95 56.02
N VAL A 39 7.01 40.73 55.56
CA VAL A 39 6.06 39.61 55.52
C VAL A 39 6.09 38.88 56.86
N LYS A 40 4.98 38.93 57.62
CA LYS A 40 4.89 38.28 58.94
C LYS A 40 4.79 36.74 58.89
N GLU A 41 4.43 36.20 57.74
CA GLU A 41 4.11 34.79 57.56
C GLU A 41 4.96 34.22 56.43
N TYR A 42 5.92 33.39 56.80
CA TYR A 42 6.94 32.90 55.88
C TYR A 42 6.37 31.97 54.80
N TYR A 43 5.35 31.17 55.15
CA TYR A 43 4.61 30.28 54.23
C TYR A 43 3.19 30.81 53.97
N PRO A 44 3.03 31.91 53.20
CA PRO A 44 1.73 32.55 53.00
C PRO A 44 0.73 31.66 52.24
N LYS A 45 1.22 30.64 51.55
CA LYS A 45 0.45 29.70 50.74
C LYS A 45 0.74 28.24 51.11
N GLY A 46 1.04 27.99 52.38
CA GLY A 46 1.51 26.67 52.84
C GLY A 46 2.94 26.37 52.40
N GLU A 47 3.53 25.38 53.04
CA GLU A 47 4.86 24.86 52.75
C GLU A 47 4.75 23.73 51.71
N THR A 48 5.55 23.79 50.65
CA THR A 48 5.43 22.94 49.46
C THR A 48 5.41 21.44 49.77
N LEU A 49 6.34 20.92 50.57
CA LEU A 49 6.39 19.48 50.88
C LEU A 49 5.18 19.05 51.73
N SER A 50 4.77 19.90 52.67
CA SER A 50 3.58 19.71 53.51
C SER A 50 2.30 19.64 52.67
N ILE A 51 2.15 20.53 51.68
CA ILE A 51 1.01 20.54 50.75
C ILE A 51 0.97 19.24 49.94
N VAL A 52 2.08 18.88 49.29
CA VAL A 52 2.13 17.66 48.46
C VAL A 52 1.84 16.41 49.29
N SER A 53 2.36 16.33 50.52
CA SER A 53 2.11 15.21 51.43
C SER A 53 0.64 15.03 51.78
N THR A 54 -0.13 16.11 51.87
CA THR A 54 -1.58 16.04 52.15
C THR A 54 -2.42 15.58 50.96
N LEU A 55 -1.86 15.60 49.75
CA LEU A 55 -2.55 15.15 48.55
C LEU A 55 -2.41 13.63 48.35
N ILE A 56 -1.44 12.99 48.99
CA ILE A 56 -1.23 11.54 48.90
C ILE A 56 -2.46 10.82 49.45
N LYS A 57 -3.02 9.90 48.64
CA LYS A 57 -4.21 9.14 49.00
C LYS A 57 -3.90 8.20 50.16
N THR A 58 -4.61 8.38 51.26
CA THR A 58 -4.43 7.56 52.47
C THR A 58 -5.67 7.55 53.34
N ASP A 59 -5.83 6.49 54.12
CA ASP A 59 -6.93 6.31 55.06
C ASP A 59 -6.54 6.85 56.44
N ASP A 60 -7.44 7.63 57.06
CA ASP A 60 -7.38 8.10 58.45
C ASP A 60 -5.98 8.59 58.92
N PRO A 61 -5.40 9.63 58.29
CA PRO A 61 -4.10 10.14 58.72
C PRO A 61 -4.17 10.71 60.14
N VAL A 62 -3.19 10.34 60.97
CA VAL A 62 -2.98 10.92 62.30
C VAL A 62 -2.34 12.29 62.12
N ILE A 63 -3.02 13.34 62.60
CA ILE A 63 -2.56 14.72 62.54
C ILE A 63 -2.35 15.26 63.96
N ASP A 64 -1.11 15.48 64.35
CA ASP A 64 -0.75 16.11 65.63
C ASP A 64 0.48 17.02 65.50
N HIS A 65 0.24 18.32 65.41
CA HIS A 65 1.28 19.35 65.26
C HIS A 65 2.28 19.41 66.44
N LYS A 66 2.00 18.76 67.58
CA LYS A 66 2.92 18.70 68.72
C LYS A 66 3.94 17.56 68.59
N LEU A 67 3.69 16.60 67.71
CA LEU A 67 4.59 15.47 67.50
C LEU A 67 5.69 15.82 66.50
N LEU A 68 6.76 15.03 66.57
CA LEU A 68 7.88 15.13 65.62
C LEU A 68 7.47 14.66 64.21
N VAL A 69 6.47 13.78 64.15
CA VAL A 69 5.85 13.26 62.92
C VAL A 69 4.41 13.77 62.88
N PRO A 70 4.18 15.04 62.52
CA PRO A 70 2.87 15.69 62.69
C PRO A 70 1.79 15.19 61.73
N TYR A 71 2.15 14.50 60.65
CA TYR A 71 1.23 13.90 59.70
C TYR A 71 1.73 12.49 59.38
N GLN A 72 0.97 11.48 59.79
CA GLN A 72 1.36 10.08 59.62
C GLN A 72 0.18 9.22 59.23
N SER A 73 0.40 8.34 58.27
CA SER A 73 -0.55 7.33 57.82
C SER A 73 0.20 6.07 57.40
N LEU A 74 -0.52 5.12 56.78
CA LEU A 74 0.08 3.92 56.23
C LEU A 74 0.87 4.16 54.94
N ASN A 75 0.59 5.26 54.21
CA ASN A 75 1.21 5.56 52.91
C ASN A 75 2.19 6.74 52.94
N VAL A 76 2.11 7.58 53.97
CA VAL A 76 2.94 8.78 54.09
C VAL A 76 3.29 9.11 55.53
N GLY A 77 4.52 9.56 55.77
CA GLY A 77 4.97 10.16 57.02
C GLY A 77 5.69 11.47 56.78
N VAL A 78 5.32 12.53 57.50
CA VAL A 78 5.99 13.83 57.45
C VAL A 78 6.74 14.05 58.75
N VAL A 79 8.05 14.26 58.65
CA VAL A 79 8.94 14.54 59.78
C VAL A 79 9.28 16.03 59.79
N ASN A 80 9.00 16.70 60.92
CA ASN A 80 9.41 18.09 61.12
C ASN A 80 10.94 18.22 61.07
N GLY A 81 11.42 19.33 60.50
CA GLY A 81 12.83 19.52 60.32
C GLY A 81 13.59 19.71 61.63
N PRO A 82 14.94 19.60 61.59
CA PRO A 82 15.78 19.78 62.75
C PRO A 82 15.77 21.24 63.22
N LYS A 83 16.21 21.46 64.46
CA LYS A 83 16.42 22.80 65.02
C LYS A 83 17.52 23.54 64.25
N ASN A 84 17.49 24.87 64.32
CA ASN A 84 18.48 25.74 63.64
C ASN A 84 19.93 25.44 64.01
N ASP A 85 20.18 24.95 65.22
CA ASP A 85 21.50 24.58 65.72
C ASP A 85 21.95 23.16 65.31
N GLY A 86 21.11 22.39 64.61
CA GLY A 86 21.42 21.03 64.16
C GLY A 86 21.48 19.98 65.27
N THR A 87 21.17 20.33 66.53
CA THR A 87 21.40 19.46 67.70
C THR A 87 20.57 18.17 67.70
N ASN A 88 19.47 18.12 66.95
CA ASN A 88 18.56 16.98 66.89
C ASN A 88 18.47 16.34 65.51
N VAL A 89 19.46 16.55 64.66
CA VAL A 89 19.54 15.90 63.33
C VAL A 89 19.53 14.37 63.45
N GLY A 90 20.27 13.78 64.40
CA GLY A 90 20.25 12.33 64.63
C GLY A 90 18.87 11.80 65.05
N GLU A 91 18.09 12.62 65.77
CA GLU A 91 16.70 12.30 66.10
C GLU A 91 15.84 12.21 64.84
N LYS A 92 16.01 13.12 63.89
CA LYS A 92 15.23 13.11 62.63
C LYS A 92 15.58 11.92 61.76
N ILE A 93 16.87 11.62 61.61
CA ILE A 93 17.35 10.46 60.86
C ILE A 93 16.82 9.16 61.47
N GLY A 94 16.98 8.96 62.79
CA GLY A 94 16.53 7.73 63.43
C GLY A 94 15.01 7.55 63.39
N ILE A 95 14.24 8.63 63.50
CA ILE A 95 12.77 8.59 63.34
C ILE A 95 12.39 8.25 61.89
N GLY A 96 12.96 8.96 60.90
CA GLY A 96 12.71 8.72 59.48
C GLY A 96 13.05 7.29 59.06
N LEU A 97 14.22 6.80 59.47
CA LEU A 97 14.64 5.41 59.27
C LEU A 97 13.65 4.43 59.89
N GLY A 98 13.22 4.65 61.13
CA GLY A 98 12.22 3.81 61.79
C GLY A 98 10.89 3.76 61.05
N ILE A 99 10.41 4.89 60.52
CA ILE A 99 9.20 4.96 59.70
C ILE A 99 9.36 4.14 58.41
N ALA A 100 10.48 4.31 57.71
CA ALA A 100 10.78 3.59 56.47
C ALA A 100 10.88 2.07 56.69
N LEU A 101 11.60 1.63 57.73
CA LEU A 101 11.70 0.20 58.08
C LEU A 101 10.34 -0.39 58.46
N ASN A 102 9.50 0.38 59.17
CA ASN A 102 8.14 -0.04 59.47
C ASN A 102 7.28 -0.18 58.19
N ALA A 103 7.53 0.61 57.15
CA ALA A 103 6.87 0.45 55.84
C ALA A 103 7.33 -0.84 55.14
N LEU A 104 8.63 -1.13 55.16
CA LEU A 104 9.18 -2.37 54.63
C LEU A 104 8.62 -3.60 55.34
N VAL A 105 8.44 -3.55 56.67
CA VAL A 105 7.79 -4.63 57.44
C VAL A 105 6.35 -4.90 57.00
N ARG A 106 5.64 -3.87 56.49
CA ARG A 106 4.29 -4.02 55.93
C ARG A 106 4.27 -4.53 54.49
N GLY A 107 5.44 -4.66 53.86
CA GLY A 107 5.60 -5.11 52.47
C GLY A 107 5.63 -3.98 51.44
N GLN A 108 5.74 -2.72 51.87
CA GLN A 108 5.90 -1.57 50.98
C GLN A 108 7.38 -1.46 50.59
N THR A 109 7.75 -2.01 49.43
CA THR A 109 9.16 -2.11 48.99
C THR A 109 9.62 -0.94 48.13
N ASP A 110 8.69 -0.13 47.61
CA ASP A 110 9.00 1.06 46.82
C ASP A 110 8.93 2.30 47.72
N LEU A 111 10.09 2.80 48.16
CA LEU A 111 10.17 3.94 49.07
C LEU A 111 10.46 5.23 48.30
N ASN A 112 9.66 6.26 48.55
CA ASN A 112 9.85 7.59 47.98
C ASN A 112 10.22 8.55 49.11
N GLU A 113 11.26 9.36 48.93
CA GLU A 113 11.57 10.45 49.86
C GLU A 113 11.56 11.80 49.16
N ILE A 114 10.80 12.74 49.73
CA ILE A 114 10.80 14.15 49.30
C ILE A 114 11.35 15.01 50.43
N ALA A 115 12.30 15.88 50.13
CA ALA A 115 13.05 16.55 51.17
C ALA A 115 13.56 17.93 50.78
N HIS A 116 13.82 18.79 51.76
CA HIS A 116 14.37 20.13 51.56
C HIS A 116 15.48 20.44 52.56
N SER A 117 16.51 21.19 52.14
CA SER A 117 17.54 21.72 53.02
C SER A 117 18.29 20.60 53.77
N ARG A 118 18.46 20.74 55.09
CA ARG A 118 19.02 19.73 55.98
C ARG A 118 18.26 18.40 55.91
N GLY A 119 16.94 18.41 55.73
CA GLY A 119 16.14 17.21 55.51
C GLY A 119 16.55 16.43 54.26
N GLY A 120 17.06 17.12 53.23
CA GLY A 120 17.65 16.49 52.05
C GLY A 120 18.91 15.69 52.36
N VAL A 121 19.76 16.23 53.22
CA VAL A 121 20.98 15.54 53.68
C VAL A 121 20.62 14.38 54.61
N GLU A 122 19.63 14.55 55.49
CA GLU A 122 19.08 13.48 56.34
C GLU A 122 18.54 12.32 55.50
N SER A 123 17.84 12.61 54.40
CA SER A 123 17.29 11.62 53.46
C SER A 123 18.37 10.79 52.77
N ILE A 124 19.46 11.43 52.34
CA ILE A 124 20.63 10.72 51.78
C ILE A 124 21.20 9.74 52.82
N LEU A 125 21.33 10.18 54.08
CA LEU A 125 21.81 9.29 55.15
C LEU A 125 20.83 8.16 55.45
N ILE A 126 19.52 8.42 55.48
CA ILE A 126 18.49 7.37 55.65
C ILE A 126 18.63 6.32 54.55
N ALA A 127 18.81 6.74 53.29
CA ALA A 127 19.03 5.80 52.19
C ALA A 127 20.29 4.94 52.38
N HIS A 128 21.39 5.52 52.89
CA HIS A 128 22.60 4.76 53.24
C HIS A 128 22.35 3.76 54.36
N GLU A 129 21.59 4.12 55.39
CA GLU A 129 21.26 3.20 56.47
C GLU A 129 20.39 2.04 55.98
N ILE A 130 19.39 2.30 55.12
CA ILE A 130 18.55 1.23 54.56
C ILE A 130 19.41 0.30 53.66
N ASN A 131 20.33 0.85 52.86
CA ASN A 131 21.26 0.04 52.07
C ASN A 131 22.15 -0.85 52.98
N ALA A 132 22.70 -0.29 54.05
CA ALA A 132 23.51 -1.04 55.00
C ALA A 132 22.72 -2.15 55.71
N ILE A 133 21.46 -1.89 56.08
CA ILE A 133 20.57 -2.90 56.65
C ILE A 133 20.29 -4.00 55.62
N LYS A 134 20.02 -3.65 54.35
CA LYS A 134 19.80 -4.62 53.27
C LYS A 134 20.97 -5.59 53.12
N GLU A 135 22.20 -5.09 53.24
CA GLU A 135 23.42 -5.90 53.16
C GLU A 135 23.65 -6.75 54.41
N ALA A 136 23.40 -6.19 55.60
CA ALA A 136 23.70 -6.85 56.87
C ALA A 136 22.62 -7.84 57.35
N ILE A 137 21.35 -7.67 56.98
CA ILE A 137 20.25 -8.43 57.59
C ILE A 137 20.32 -9.94 57.33
N ASN A 138 20.97 -10.36 56.23
CA ASN A 138 21.14 -11.77 55.88
C ASN A 138 22.08 -12.51 56.84
N SER A 139 23.08 -11.82 57.39
CA SER A 139 24.01 -12.38 58.38
C SER A 139 23.48 -12.33 59.82
N CYS A 140 22.35 -11.66 60.04
CA CYS A 140 21.68 -11.61 61.34
C CYS A 140 20.63 -12.73 61.48
N GLU A 141 20.58 -13.37 62.63
CA GLU A 141 19.60 -14.44 62.95
C GLU A 141 18.34 -13.90 63.63
N ASN A 142 18.43 -12.76 64.32
CA ASN A 142 17.34 -12.20 65.11
C ASN A 142 17.46 -10.67 65.26
N PHE A 143 16.45 -10.06 65.90
CA PHE A 143 16.38 -8.62 66.13
C PHE A 143 17.58 -8.08 66.94
N GLU A 144 17.98 -8.77 68.01
CA GLU A 144 19.07 -8.33 68.89
C GLU A 144 20.42 -8.27 68.14
N GLN A 145 20.70 -9.25 67.27
CA GLN A 145 21.91 -9.26 66.43
C GLN A 145 21.91 -8.09 65.43
N LEU A 146 20.78 -7.80 64.80
CA LEU A 146 20.65 -6.67 63.87
C LEU A 146 20.95 -5.33 64.59
N ILE A 147 20.32 -5.09 65.75
CA ILE A 147 20.56 -3.85 66.51
C ILE A 147 22.02 -3.73 66.95
N LYS A 148 22.66 -4.84 67.35
CA LYS A 148 24.08 -4.86 67.71
C LYS A 148 24.96 -4.47 66.52
N GLU A 149 24.67 -5.00 65.32
CA GLU A 149 25.41 -4.68 64.11
C GLU A 149 25.24 -3.21 63.71
N LEU A 150 24.01 -2.66 63.76
CA LEU A 150 23.77 -1.23 63.48
C LEU A 150 24.48 -0.32 64.49
N THR A 151 24.50 -0.70 65.77
CA THR A 151 25.22 0.04 66.82
C THR A 151 26.73 0.03 66.56
N LYS A 152 27.26 -1.12 66.15
CA LYS A 152 28.68 -1.27 65.77
C LYS A 152 29.01 -0.38 64.57
N GLN A 153 28.22 -0.43 63.49
CA GLN A 153 28.44 0.40 62.30
C GLN A 153 28.40 1.90 62.63
N GLN A 154 27.45 2.34 63.46
CA GLN A 154 27.40 3.74 63.89
C GLN A 154 28.66 4.13 64.68
N THR A 155 29.13 3.27 65.59
CA THR A 155 30.34 3.50 66.38
C THR A 155 31.59 3.57 65.49
N GLU A 156 31.70 2.70 64.49
CA GLU A 156 32.79 2.70 63.52
C GLU A 156 32.79 3.99 62.69
N ARG A 157 31.62 4.47 62.25
CA ARG A 157 31.49 5.74 61.52
C ARG A 157 31.91 6.93 62.36
N GLN A 158 31.52 6.99 63.63
CA GLN A 158 31.92 8.07 64.56
C GLN A 158 33.43 8.08 64.83
N ASN A 159 34.07 6.91 64.84
CA ASN A 159 35.50 6.77 65.07
C ASN A 159 36.34 6.89 63.78
N GLY A 160 35.70 6.94 62.61
CA GLY A 160 36.34 7.03 61.30
C GLY A 160 37.17 8.30 61.11
N LYS A 161 38.08 8.28 60.13
CA LYS A 161 38.86 9.46 59.71
C LYS A 161 38.53 9.82 58.26
N PRO A 162 38.26 11.10 57.96
CA PRO A 162 38.06 12.22 58.90
C PRO A 162 36.86 11.98 59.83
N THR A 163 36.87 12.62 61.01
CA THR A 163 35.87 12.38 62.06
C THR A 163 34.49 12.77 61.59
N ASN A 164 33.62 11.77 61.39
CA ASN A 164 32.20 12.01 61.21
C ASN A 164 31.59 12.45 62.54
N ASN A 165 30.82 13.52 62.53
CA ASN A 165 30.13 14.02 63.72
C ASN A 165 28.60 13.87 63.61
N THR A 166 28.13 12.97 62.74
CA THR A 166 26.74 12.56 62.66
C THR A 166 26.26 12.13 64.06
N PRO A 167 25.22 12.80 64.63
CA PRO A 167 24.73 12.51 65.97
C PRO A 167 24.13 11.10 66.09
N ASP A 168 23.88 10.65 67.32
CA ASP A 168 23.33 9.31 67.58
C ASP A 168 21.96 9.09 66.92
N ILE A 169 21.88 8.06 66.06
CA ILE A 169 20.65 7.66 65.36
C ILE A 169 20.02 6.39 65.95
N ILE A 170 20.80 5.52 66.62
CA ILE A 170 20.30 4.26 67.20
C ILE A 170 19.25 4.54 68.27
N LYS A 171 19.54 5.43 69.23
CA LYS A 171 18.59 5.68 70.33
C LYS A 171 17.23 6.20 69.82
N PRO A 172 17.17 7.21 68.91
CA PRO A 172 15.91 7.60 68.28
C PRO A 172 15.26 6.49 67.46
N LEU A 173 16.03 5.71 66.69
CA LEU A 173 15.51 4.57 65.92
C LEU A 173 14.76 3.58 66.81
N LEU A 174 15.35 3.19 67.94
CA LEU A 174 14.73 2.24 68.88
C LEU A 174 13.37 2.73 69.44
N THR A 175 13.09 4.03 69.40
CA THR A 175 11.77 4.56 69.80
C THR A 175 10.66 4.23 68.80
N GLN A 176 11.02 3.96 67.54
CA GLN A 176 10.10 3.63 66.45
C GLN A 176 9.89 2.11 66.27
N LEU A 177 10.71 1.29 66.93
CA LEU A 177 10.70 -0.16 66.81
C LEU A 177 9.90 -0.82 67.95
N PRO A 178 9.40 -2.06 67.76
CA PRO A 178 8.69 -2.79 68.81
C PRO A 178 9.51 -2.99 70.08
N LYS A 179 8.85 -2.93 71.23
CA LYS A 179 9.50 -3.07 72.55
C LYS A 179 9.42 -4.46 73.14
N ASP A 180 8.37 -5.22 72.82
CA ASP A 180 8.21 -6.59 73.31
C ASP A 180 8.92 -7.60 72.41
N LYS A 181 9.49 -8.66 73.01
CA LYS A 181 10.32 -9.64 72.31
C LYS A 181 9.56 -10.36 71.18
N ALA A 182 8.28 -10.68 71.38
CA ALA A 182 7.50 -11.39 70.37
C ALA A 182 7.28 -10.51 69.12
N ALA A 183 6.91 -9.25 69.30
CA ALA A 183 6.76 -8.31 68.19
C ALA A 183 8.10 -7.96 67.54
N GLN A 184 9.20 -7.92 68.28
CA GLN A 184 10.55 -7.72 67.73
C GLN A 184 10.93 -8.83 66.74
N GLU A 185 10.70 -10.10 67.10
CA GLU A 185 11.00 -11.22 66.20
C GLU A 185 10.07 -11.26 64.99
N LEU A 186 8.78 -10.95 65.16
CA LEU A 186 7.85 -10.82 64.03
C LEU A 186 8.27 -9.70 63.07
N TRP A 187 8.67 -8.55 63.63
CA TRP A 187 9.16 -7.41 62.88
C TRP A 187 10.44 -7.74 62.12
N PHE A 188 11.40 -8.38 62.78
CA PHE A 188 12.67 -8.78 62.17
C PHE A 188 12.46 -9.74 61.00
N ASN A 189 11.66 -10.79 61.20
CA ASN A 189 11.38 -11.78 60.16
C ASN A 189 10.65 -11.16 58.95
N ALA A 190 9.70 -10.25 59.20
CA ALA A 190 9.02 -9.50 58.14
C ALA A 190 9.98 -8.57 57.39
N LEU A 191 10.84 -7.83 58.10
CA LEU A 191 11.84 -6.97 57.48
C LEU A 191 12.81 -7.79 56.62
N LYS A 192 13.36 -8.88 57.17
CA LYS A 192 14.28 -9.79 56.47
C LYS A 192 13.69 -10.36 55.19
N THR A 193 12.38 -10.62 55.20
CA THR A 193 11.65 -11.10 54.01
C THR A 193 11.50 -10.03 52.94
N ASN A 194 11.23 -8.77 53.32
CA ASN A 194 10.83 -7.73 52.37
C ASN A 194 12.00 -6.83 51.90
N ILE A 195 12.99 -6.57 52.76
CA ILE A 195 14.09 -5.65 52.44
C ILE A 195 14.98 -6.06 51.26
N PRO A 196 15.15 -7.33 50.86
CA PRO A 196 15.93 -7.64 49.65
C PRO A 196 15.36 -6.96 48.39
N ASN A 197 14.04 -6.77 48.33
CA ASN A 197 13.32 -6.19 47.20
C ASN A 197 13.15 -4.67 47.28
N VAL A 198 13.73 -4.01 48.30
CA VAL A 198 13.60 -2.56 48.45
C VAL A 198 14.24 -1.80 47.28
N SER A 199 13.55 -0.76 46.84
CA SER A 199 14.01 0.27 45.91
C SER A 199 13.66 1.64 46.49
N MET A 200 14.51 2.63 46.25
CA MET A 200 14.28 4.01 46.69
C MET A 200 14.31 5.01 45.54
N SER A 201 13.49 6.05 45.66
CA SER A 201 13.55 7.25 44.82
C SER A 201 13.59 8.51 45.66
N LEU A 202 14.46 9.46 45.31
CA LEU A 202 14.69 10.68 46.08
C LEU A 202 14.36 11.93 45.25
N PHE A 203 13.64 12.88 45.84
CA PHE A 203 13.51 14.25 45.33
C PHE A 203 13.98 15.24 46.39
N ILE A 204 15.11 15.89 46.14
CA ILE A 204 15.79 16.71 47.14
C ILE A 204 15.91 18.16 46.66
N ILE A 205 15.35 19.07 47.45
CA ILE A 205 15.44 20.51 47.23
C ILE A 205 16.61 21.04 48.05
N ASP A 206 17.61 21.57 47.36
CA ASP A 206 18.70 22.36 47.90
C ASP A 206 19.37 21.77 49.16
N PRO A 207 20.04 20.60 49.04
CA PRO A 207 20.54 19.85 50.19
C PRO A 207 21.70 20.57 50.87
N VAL A 208 21.44 21.17 52.02
CA VAL A 208 22.43 21.97 52.76
C VAL A 208 22.78 21.24 54.06
N PRO A 209 24.06 20.87 54.29
CA PRO A 209 24.50 20.36 55.58
C PRO A 209 24.77 21.50 56.57
N GLY A 210 25.11 22.71 56.12
CA GLY A 210 25.50 23.76 57.04
C GLY A 210 26.97 23.58 57.40
N ASP A 211 27.71 24.61 57.05
CA ASP A 211 29.18 24.67 57.03
C ASP A 211 29.67 25.78 57.97
N VAL A 212 28.84 26.19 58.94
CA VAL A 212 29.17 27.21 59.95
C VAL A 212 29.17 26.60 61.35
N TRP A 213 30.26 26.80 62.09
CA TRP A 213 30.39 26.36 63.48
C TRP A 213 29.38 27.12 64.38
N PRO A 214 28.67 26.48 65.33
CA PRO A 214 28.76 25.08 65.77
C PRO A 214 27.82 24.10 65.03
N VAL A 215 27.16 24.55 63.97
CA VAL A 215 26.12 23.80 63.23
C VAL A 215 26.71 22.86 62.17
N THR A 216 28.03 22.88 61.98
CA THR A 216 28.72 22.04 61.01
C THR A 216 28.68 20.57 61.39
N TRP A 217 28.07 19.78 60.51
CA TRP A 217 28.16 18.32 60.48
C TRP A 217 28.90 17.83 59.23
N TYR A 218 29.63 16.74 59.42
CA TYR A 218 30.49 16.05 58.47
C TYR A 218 30.08 14.58 58.46
N ASP A 219 29.74 14.10 57.26
CA ASP A 219 29.64 12.68 56.94
C ASP A 219 30.06 12.53 55.47
N SER A 220 31.03 11.65 55.19
CA SER A 220 31.49 11.44 53.81
C SER A 220 30.38 10.91 52.89
N ARG A 221 29.36 10.26 53.46
CA ARG A 221 28.23 9.68 52.72
C ARG A 221 27.31 10.73 52.11
N PHE A 222 27.36 11.99 52.57
CA PHE A 222 26.61 13.10 51.98
C PHE A 222 26.85 13.23 50.48
N PHE A 223 28.06 12.93 50.01
CA PHE A 223 28.47 13.16 48.63
C PHE A 223 28.20 11.98 47.71
N THR A 224 27.47 10.95 48.18
CA THR A 224 27.21 9.76 47.38
C THR A 224 25.78 9.27 47.55
N ILE A 225 25.12 8.92 46.46
CA ILE A 225 23.79 8.30 46.44
C ILE A 225 23.96 6.78 46.40
N PRO A 226 23.50 6.02 47.42
CA PRO A 226 23.71 4.57 47.53
C PRO A 226 22.90 3.78 46.50
N ALA A 227 23.40 2.62 46.07
CA ALA A 227 22.85 1.79 44.97
C ALA A 227 21.38 1.34 45.13
N ILE A 228 20.85 1.39 46.35
CA ILE A 228 19.42 1.18 46.65
C ILE A 228 18.52 2.25 46.00
N VAL A 229 19.04 3.45 45.79
CA VAL A 229 18.33 4.56 45.16
C VAL A 229 18.42 4.40 43.65
N LYS A 230 17.30 4.15 42.98
CA LYS A 230 17.25 3.96 41.52
C LYS A 230 17.07 5.26 40.77
N TYR A 231 16.42 6.24 41.40
CA TYR A 231 16.20 7.56 40.83
C TYR A 231 16.43 8.64 41.89
N ALA A 232 17.15 9.69 41.54
CA ALA A 232 17.31 10.87 42.37
C ALA A 232 17.23 12.15 41.52
N GLU A 233 16.39 13.10 41.92
CA GLU A 233 16.34 14.46 41.36
C GLU A 233 16.73 15.47 42.43
N ILE A 234 17.73 16.32 42.13
CA ILE A 234 18.25 17.33 43.06
C ILE A 234 18.15 18.72 42.43
N VAL A 235 17.51 19.64 43.14
CA VAL A 235 17.30 21.03 42.67
C VAL A 235 18.12 22.03 43.48
N TYR A 236 18.87 22.90 42.83
CA TYR A 236 19.69 23.94 43.45
C TYR A 236 19.17 25.35 43.13
N TYR A 237 19.25 26.26 44.10
CA TYR A 237 18.84 27.67 43.95
C TYR A 237 19.98 28.63 43.54
N GLU A 238 19.84 29.38 42.46
CA GLU A 238 20.94 30.20 41.91
C GLU A 238 21.25 31.47 42.71
N ASN A 239 20.24 32.03 43.38
CA ASN A 239 20.28 33.35 44.05
C ASN A 239 20.34 33.24 45.58
N GLU A 240 20.69 32.07 46.13
CA GLU A 240 21.06 31.93 47.53
C GLU A 240 22.54 32.30 47.71
N HIS A 241 22.77 33.52 48.22
CA HIS A 241 24.10 34.13 48.31
C HIS A 241 24.55 34.34 49.77
N SER A 242 23.96 33.64 50.75
CA SER A 242 24.53 33.64 52.10
C SER A 242 25.96 33.06 52.06
N ASP A 243 26.93 33.80 52.61
CA ASP A 243 28.36 33.45 52.50
C ASP A 243 28.75 32.19 53.29
N TRP A 244 27.96 31.91 54.34
CA TRP A 244 28.11 30.77 55.25
C TRP A 244 26.76 30.12 55.57
N GLY A 245 26.79 28.84 55.96
CA GLY A 245 25.65 28.07 56.48
C GLY A 245 24.72 27.47 55.44
N PHE A 246 24.80 27.92 54.17
CA PHE A 246 23.87 27.59 53.08
C PHE A 246 24.55 27.04 51.83
N THR A 247 25.78 26.54 51.96
CA THR A 247 26.49 25.84 50.88
C THR A 247 25.86 24.44 50.70
N PRO A 248 25.24 24.14 49.55
CA PRO A 248 24.65 22.83 49.31
C PRO A 248 25.72 21.80 48.94
N ILE A 249 25.47 20.53 49.25
CA ILE A 249 26.29 19.40 48.82
C ILE A 249 26.00 19.02 47.37
N TYR A 250 26.98 18.47 46.67
CA TYR A 250 26.83 17.93 45.32
C TYR A 250 27.12 16.43 45.31
N PRO A 251 26.12 15.56 45.54
CA PRO A 251 26.35 14.12 45.59
C PRO A 251 26.48 13.49 44.20
N GLU A 252 27.24 12.41 44.12
CA GLU A 252 27.45 11.57 42.94
C GLU A 252 26.78 10.19 43.09
N ALA A 253 26.45 9.52 41.99
CA ALA A 253 25.90 8.17 42.03
C ALA A 253 26.99 7.17 42.42
N SER A 254 26.68 6.21 43.29
CA SER A 254 27.62 5.11 43.63
C SER A 254 27.70 4.06 42.52
N ASP A 255 26.64 3.94 41.72
CA ASP A 255 26.51 3.03 40.58
C ASP A 255 25.88 3.78 39.39
N PRO A 256 26.65 4.60 38.65
CA PRO A 256 26.13 5.45 37.58
C PRO A 256 25.45 4.69 36.42
N GLU A 257 25.75 3.40 36.25
CA GLU A 257 25.17 2.58 35.18
C GLU A 257 23.71 2.17 35.48
N ASN A 258 23.38 2.00 36.77
CA ASN A 258 22.07 1.52 37.21
C ASN A 258 21.27 2.55 38.02
N GLN A 259 21.75 3.78 38.13
CA GLN A 259 21.11 4.86 38.86
C GLN A 259 20.87 6.07 37.97
N VAL A 260 19.65 6.61 38.00
CA VAL A 260 19.32 7.89 37.35
C VAL A 260 19.52 9.01 38.36
N LEU A 261 20.44 9.95 38.07
CA LEU A 261 20.70 11.12 38.92
C LEU A 261 20.57 12.41 38.13
N ILE A 262 19.44 13.10 38.30
CA ILE A 262 19.10 14.37 37.67
C ILE A 262 19.48 15.52 38.60
N ARG A 263 20.12 16.55 38.06
CA ARG A 263 20.47 17.76 38.80
C ARG A 263 20.10 18.98 37.97
N ASN A 264 19.36 19.90 38.58
CA ASN A 264 18.89 21.10 37.90
C ASN A 264 19.03 22.34 38.80
N THR A 265 19.12 23.51 38.18
CA THR A 265 19.06 24.79 38.89
C THR A 265 17.72 25.48 38.67
N LEU A 266 17.31 26.27 39.67
CA LEU A 266 16.19 27.21 39.57
C LEU A 266 16.62 28.57 40.16
N PRO A 267 16.12 29.69 39.62
CA PRO A 267 16.36 30.99 40.23
C PRO A 267 15.60 31.12 41.57
N GLY A 268 16.16 31.89 42.50
CA GLY A 268 15.63 32.08 43.85
C GLY A 268 16.69 31.90 44.93
N HIS A 269 16.34 32.27 46.16
CA HIS A 269 17.04 31.89 47.39
C HIS A 269 16.57 30.55 47.96
N HIS A 270 17.22 30.07 49.03
CA HIS A 270 17.01 28.75 49.64
C HIS A 270 15.54 28.39 49.94
N GLY A 271 14.71 29.37 50.31
CA GLY A 271 13.30 29.17 50.65
C GLY A 271 12.32 29.35 49.50
N THR A 272 12.79 29.71 48.29
CA THR A 272 11.92 30.20 47.21
C THR A 272 10.87 29.19 46.76
N GLY A 273 11.28 27.93 46.52
CA GLY A 273 10.34 26.88 46.11
C GLY A 273 9.58 26.21 47.24
N SER A 274 9.91 26.51 48.51
CA SER A 274 9.15 26.04 49.69
C SER A 274 8.09 27.06 50.13
N ALA A 275 8.39 28.36 50.06
CA ALA A 275 7.55 29.45 50.57
C ALA A 275 6.65 30.13 49.54
N GLY A 276 7.10 30.27 48.28
CA GLY A 276 6.36 30.99 47.23
C GLY A 276 6.05 32.45 47.56
N SER A 277 7.05 33.19 48.04
CA SER A 277 6.93 34.59 48.48
C SER A 277 7.92 35.49 47.75
N ASN A 278 7.58 36.77 47.59
CA ASN A 278 8.48 37.82 47.10
C ASN A 278 9.49 38.28 48.17
N ALA A 279 9.44 37.70 49.37
CA ALA A 279 10.31 38.05 50.47
C ALA A 279 11.65 37.31 50.44
N SER A 280 12.70 38.01 50.86
CA SER A 280 14.01 37.43 51.14
C SER A 280 13.98 36.59 52.41
N GLN A 281 15.12 35.96 52.72
CA GLN A 281 15.38 35.19 53.93
C GLN A 281 15.17 35.99 55.23
N ARG A 282 15.15 37.33 55.15
CA ARG A 282 14.86 38.24 56.27
C ARG A 282 13.41 38.70 56.32
N SER A 283 12.51 38.02 55.60
CA SER A 283 11.09 38.35 55.52
C SER A 283 10.80 39.75 54.97
N LYS A 284 11.69 40.29 54.13
CA LYS A 284 11.53 41.59 53.48
C LYS A 284 11.23 41.41 52.00
N VAL A 285 10.19 42.05 51.48
CA VAL A 285 9.93 42.02 50.04
C VAL A 285 11.03 42.76 49.30
N VAL A 286 11.69 42.08 48.36
CA VAL A 286 12.80 42.62 47.57
C VAL A 286 12.55 42.61 46.07
N SER A 287 11.55 41.86 45.60
CA SER A 287 11.21 41.82 44.18
C SER A 287 10.75 43.21 43.67
N PRO A 288 11.25 43.68 42.52
CA PRO A 288 10.83 44.95 41.91
C PRO A 288 9.33 45.02 41.64
N GLU A 289 8.80 46.24 41.53
CA GLU A 289 7.39 46.45 41.19
C GLU A 289 6.99 45.72 39.91
N LYS A 290 5.77 45.15 39.89
CA LYS A 290 5.20 44.36 38.77
C LYS A 290 5.87 43.02 38.46
N THR A 291 6.96 42.65 39.16
CA THR A 291 7.60 41.32 39.03
C THR A 291 7.21 40.39 40.19
N LYS A 292 7.37 39.08 40.02
CA LYS A 292 7.03 38.07 41.05
C LYS A 292 8.01 36.90 41.06
N SER A 293 8.44 36.48 42.25
CA SER A 293 9.27 35.27 42.44
C SER A 293 8.48 34.05 42.93
N THR A 294 7.14 34.13 42.91
CA THR A 294 6.25 33.04 43.38
C THR A 294 6.13 31.84 42.42
N HIS A 295 6.68 31.92 41.20
CA HIS A 295 6.46 30.91 40.16
C HIS A 295 7.24 29.62 40.40
N VAL A 296 8.42 29.72 41.03
CA VAL A 296 9.25 28.57 41.38
C VAL A 296 8.57 27.62 42.37
N GLN A 297 7.80 28.12 43.34
CA GLN A 297 7.01 27.24 44.23
C GLN A 297 5.98 26.43 43.44
N LYS A 298 5.32 27.04 42.47
CA LYS A 298 4.32 26.37 41.63
C LYS A 298 4.95 25.27 40.81
N LEU A 299 6.09 25.56 40.17
CA LEU A 299 6.87 24.55 39.44
C LEU A 299 7.28 23.41 40.36
N MET A 300 7.75 23.73 41.58
CA MET A 300 8.17 22.73 42.56
C MET A 300 7.03 21.79 42.98
N ILE A 301 5.82 22.34 43.23
CA ILE A 301 4.64 21.52 43.53
C ILE A 301 4.39 20.52 42.39
N PHE A 302 4.34 20.97 41.13
CA PHE A 302 4.08 20.06 40.01
C PHE A 302 5.24 19.08 39.75
N LYS A 303 6.50 19.47 40.00
CA LYS A 303 7.65 18.56 39.93
C LYS A 303 7.54 17.43 40.95
N LEU A 304 7.19 17.75 42.19
CA LEU A 304 6.97 16.76 43.24
C LEU A 304 5.79 15.84 42.93
N LEU A 305 4.69 16.39 42.39
CA LEU A 305 3.55 15.58 41.94
C LEU A 305 3.96 14.61 40.82
N ARG A 306 4.65 15.08 39.78
CA ARG A 306 5.16 14.24 38.68
C ARG A 306 6.09 13.15 39.22
N PHE A 307 7.02 13.53 40.08
CA PHE A 307 7.97 12.61 40.69
C PHE A 307 7.24 11.48 41.44
N LEU A 308 6.29 11.82 42.31
CA LEU A 308 5.57 10.81 43.08
C LEU A 308 4.64 9.94 42.22
N VAL A 309 3.95 10.50 41.23
CA VAL A 309 3.14 9.72 40.26
C VAL A 309 4.01 8.69 39.53
N ASN A 310 5.17 9.12 39.01
CA ASN A 310 6.11 8.26 38.29
C ASN A 310 6.68 7.14 39.17
N HIS A 311 6.56 7.26 40.49
CA HIS A 311 7.02 6.28 41.47
C HIS A 311 5.88 5.66 42.28
N GLY A 312 4.73 5.48 41.63
CA GLY A 312 3.64 4.63 42.10
C GLY A 312 2.86 5.19 43.28
N VAL A 313 2.84 6.52 43.46
CA VAL A 313 2.02 7.17 44.49
C VAL A 313 0.68 7.63 43.90
N GLU A 314 -0.40 7.18 44.53
CA GLU A 314 -1.76 7.64 44.22
C GLU A 314 -2.08 8.94 44.97
N PHE A 315 -2.83 9.82 44.31
CA PHE A 315 -3.30 11.08 44.85
C PHE A 315 -4.81 11.08 45.04
N LYS A 316 -5.29 11.82 46.04
CA LYS A 316 -6.70 12.22 46.14
C LYS A 316 -6.97 13.34 45.12
N ASP A 317 -8.24 13.73 44.97
CA ASP A 317 -8.60 14.89 44.16
C ASP A 317 -7.79 16.14 44.56
N ALA A 318 -7.03 16.68 43.60
CA ALA A 318 -6.14 17.82 43.81
C ALA A 318 -6.82 19.18 43.56
N GLN A 319 -8.15 19.25 43.41
CA GLN A 319 -8.88 20.51 43.23
C GLN A 319 -8.52 21.58 44.29
N GLU A 320 -8.28 21.15 45.54
CA GLU A 320 -8.02 22.05 46.67
C GLU A 320 -6.79 22.95 46.50
N ILE A 321 -5.78 22.55 45.70
CA ILE A 321 -4.58 23.37 45.48
C ILE A 321 -4.75 24.44 44.39
N PHE A 322 -5.93 24.55 43.76
CA PHE A 322 -6.22 25.50 42.68
C PHE A 322 -7.15 26.67 43.08
N HIS A 323 -7.73 26.70 44.28
CA HIS A 323 -8.55 27.85 44.75
C HIS A 323 -7.75 29.16 44.86
N GLU A 324 -8.42 30.33 44.90
CA GLU A 324 -7.79 31.65 44.72
C GLU A 324 -6.63 31.95 45.69
N TYR A 325 -6.73 31.47 46.93
CA TYR A 325 -5.78 31.75 48.02
C TYR A 325 -4.77 30.61 48.27
N THR A 326 -4.61 29.70 47.30
CA THR A 326 -3.79 28.50 47.42
C THR A 326 -2.39 28.64 46.80
N GLY A 327 -1.54 27.63 47.00
CA GLY A 327 -0.21 27.50 46.38
C GLY A 327 -0.23 27.82 44.88
N LEU A 328 -1.17 27.23 44.13
CA LEU A 328 -1.29 27.46 42.69
C LEU A 328 -2.18 28.68 42.36
N GLY A 329 -3.34 28.85 43.00
CA GLY A 329 -4.24 29.98 42.75
C GLY A 329 -5.10 29.82 41.48
N ARG A 330 -6.35 30.34 41.48
CA ARG A 330 -7.32 30.17 40.38
C ARG A 330 -6.84 30.56 38.99
N LYS A 331 -5.95 31.54 38.86
CA LYS A 331 -5.43 32.00 37.56
C LYS A 331 -4.45 31.01 36.89
N ASN A 332 -4.06 29.97 37.61
CA ASN A 332 -3.27 28.88 37.05
C ASN A 332 -4.14 27.80 36.39
N ILE A 333 -5.45 27.87 36.56
CA ILE A 333 -6.41 26.95 35.94
C ILE A 333 -6.47 27.22 34.43
N SER A 334 -6.48 28.50 34.04
CA SER A 334 -6.53 28.94 32.65
C SER A 334 -5.26 28.65 31.84
N PHE A 335 -4.30 27.87 32.36
CA PHE A 335 -3.20 27.33 31.56
C PHE A 335 -3.31 25.82 31.34
N LEU A 336 -4.21 25.16 32.07
CA LEU A 336 -4.62 23.77 31.91
C LEU A 336 -5.92 23.78 31.11
N ASP A 337 -5.91 24.35 29.89
CA ASP A 337 -7.12 24.60 29.09
C ASP A 337 -8.03 23.37 28.88
N GLU A 338 -7.55 22.17 29.23
CA GLU A 338 -8.20 20.85 29.13
C GLU A 338 -8.65 20.25 30.49
N VAL A 339 -8.37 20.89 31.63
CA VAL A 339 -8.74 20.37 32.95
C VAL A 339 -9.99 21.10 33.44
N ASP A 340 -11.15 20.46 33.30
CA ASP A 340 -12.38 20.91 33.94
C ASP A 340 -12.30 20.63 35.44
N ILE A 341 -12.18 21.70 36.21
CA ILE A 341 -12.00 21.62 37.66
C ILE A 341 -13.32 21.31 38.36
N ASP A 342 -14.46 21.54 37.72
CA ASP A 342 -15.76 21.21 38.30
C ASP A 342 -15.99 19.68 38.33
N GLU A 343 -15.21 18.91 37.58
CA GLU A 343 -15.20 17.43 37.57
C GLU A 343 -14.09 16.80 38.45
N GLY A 344 -13.25 17.61 39.10
CA GLY A 344 -12.11 17.17 39.92
C GLY A 344 -10.77 17.12 39.17
N VAL A 345 -9.66 17.05 39.89
CA VAL A 345 -8.30 17.05 39.29
C VAL A 345 -7.57 15.75 39.58
N ASP A 346 -7.46 14.91 38.56
CA ASP A 346 -6.62 13.70 38.56
C ASP A 346 -5.16 14.06 38.20
N VAL A 347 -4.28 13.99 39.20
CA VAL A 347 -2.85 14.32 39.04
C VAL A 347 -2.18 13.47 37.97
N ALA A 348 -2.58 12.20 37.81
CA ALA A 348 -1.96 11.29 36.85
C ALA A 348 -2.27 11.67 35.39
N LYS A 349 -3.30 12.49 35.15
CA LYS A 349 -3.72 12.94 33.80
C LYS A 349 -3.18 14.32 33.41
N LEU A 350 -2.41 14.97 34.27
CA LEU A 350 -1.86 16.29 34.00
C LEU A 350 -0.77 16.25 32.91
N ASP A 351 -0.84 17.15 31.94
CA ASP A 351 0.23 17.38 30.95
C ASP A 351 1.41 18.13 31.61
N PHE A 352 2.23 17.39 32.36
CA PHE A 352 3.41 17.95 33.03
C PHE A 352 4.39 18.65 32.08
N PRO A 353 4.75 18.13 30.89
CA PRO A 353 5.59 18.84 29.94
C PRO A 353 5.09 20.25 29.61
N THR A 354 3.80 20.39 29.26
CA THR A 354 3.21 21.70 28.96
C THR A 354 3.18 22.61 30.19
N ILE A 355 2.83 22.07 31.36
CA ILE A 355 2.80 22.82 32.62
C ILE A 355 4.20 23.37 32.97
N PHE A 356 5.23 22.51 32.91
CA PHE A 356 6.60 22.88 33.24
C PHE A 356 7.09 23.97 32.30
N ARG A 357 6.89 23.79 30.98
CA ARG A 357 7.26 24.80 29.97
C ARG A 357 6.62 26.15 30.25
N LYS A 358 5.29 26.22 30.43
CA LYS A 358 4.58 27.48 30.71
C LYS A 358 5.06 28.13 32.02
N LEU A 359 5.41 27.35 33.05
CA LEU A 359 5.95 27.88 34.30
C LEU A 359 7.39 28.38 34.15
N TYR A 360 8.22 27.67 33.39
CA TYR A 360 9.56 28.13 33.04
C TYR A 360 9.53 29.45 32.26
N ASP A 361 8.63 29.61 31.30
CA ASP A 361 8.40 30.89 30.60
C ASP A 361 8.10 32.04 31.59
N LYS A 362 7.26 31.77 32.60
CA LYS A 362 6.94 32.76 33.64
C LYS A 362 8.12 33.07 34.55
N ILE A 363 8.91 32.06 34.91
CA ILE A 363 10.12 32.21 35.71
C ILE A 363 11.12 33.07 34.94
N TYR A 364 11.34 32.76 33.66
CA TYR A 364 12.23 33.50 32.77
C TYR A 364 11.80 34.97 32.63
N ALA A 365 10.52 35.23 32.33
CA ALA A 365 9.97 36.59 32.25
C ALA A 365 10.04 37.38 33.56
N ASN A 366 10.20 36.72 34.71
CA ASN A 366 10.32 37.35 36.03
C ASN A 366 11.74 37.24 36.61
N ARG A 367 12.77 37.01 35.78
CA ARG A 367 14.15 36.81 36.23
C ARG A 367 14.63 37.90 37.21
N ALA A 368 14.32 39.16 36.94
CA ALA A 368 14.65 40.30 37.80
C ALA A 368 14.10 40.18 39.24
N ALA A 369 12.95 39.51 39.43
CA ALA A 369 12.39 39.28 40.78
C ALA A 369 13.26 38.34 41.62
N TYR A 370 13.94 37.39 40.97
CA TYR A 370 14.80 36.41 41.62
C TYR A 370 16.22 36.94 41.79
N GLU A 371 16.74 37.68 40.80
CA GLU A 371 18.06 38.32 40.88
C GLU A 371 18.14 39.38 41.99
N ALA A 372 17.00 39.95 42.39
CA ALA A 372 16.91 40.81 43.58
C ALA A 372 17.35 40.11 44.88
N PHE A 373 17.35 38.76 44.92
CA PHE A 373 17.84 38.00 46.07
C PHE A 373 19.38 37.93 46.16
N ASN A 374 20.12 38.23 45.09
CA ASN A 374 21.59 38.21 45.09
C ASN A 374 22.20 39.14 46.16
N MET A 375 21.49 40.22 46.51
CA MET A 375 21.93 41.19 47.52
C MET A 375 21.42 40.84 48.94
N THR A 376 20.87 39.65 49.13
CA THR A 376 20.20 39.24 50.37
C THR A 376 20.82 37.98 50.95
N CYS A 377 20.73 37.84 52.27
CA CYS A 377 21.22 36.68 52.99
C CYS A 377 20.49 36.48 54.31
N TYR A 378 20.66 35.30 54.91
CA TYR A 378 20.24 35.07 56.30
C TYR A 378 20.97 36.02 57.27
N LEU A 379 20.36 36.24 58.43
CA LEU A 379 20.94 37.13 59.44
C LEU A 379 22.32 36.64 59.87
N ALA A 380 23.29 37.55 59.93
CA ALA A 380 24.69 37.29 60.33
C ALA A 380 25.51 36.35 59.43
N MET A 381 25.02 35.97 58.24
CA MET A 381 25.71 35.02 57.35
C MET A 381 26.52 35.66 56.22
N GLY A 382 26.54 36.99 56.08
CA GLY A 382 27.24 37.68 54.99
C GLY A 382 26.60 37.44 53.61
N VAL A 383 27.02 38.20 52.60
CA VAL A 383 26.57 38.04 51.20
C VAL A 383 27.80 37.70 50.36
N ALA A 384 27.80 36.52 49.75
CA ALA A 384 28.80 36.09 48.78
C ALA A 384 28.48 36.65 47.39
N PRO A 385 29.49 36.94 46.55
CA PRO A 385 29.26 37.43 45.19
C PRO A 385 28.68 36.34 44.26
N GLN A 386 28.93 35.07 44.56
CA GLN A 386 28.44 33.92 43.82
C GLN A 386 28.11 32.79 44.80
N ARG A 387 27.17 31.93 44.40
CA ARG A 387 26.80 30.76 45.18
C ARG A 387 27.90 29.71 45.16
N LYS A 388 28.33 29.27 46.33
CA LYS A 388 29.26 28.14 46.52
C LYS A 388 28.50 26.82 46.50
N VAL A 389 29.22 25.74 46.22
CA VAL A 389 28.78 24.35 46.46
C VAL A 389 29.87 23.58 47.19
N LEU A 390 29.49 22.57 47.96
CA LEU A 390 30.39 21.67 48.66
C LEU A 390 30.55 20.38 47.85
N ARG A 391 31.75 20.13 47.33
CA ARG A 391 32.10 18.91 46.60
C ARG A 391 32.79 17.89 47.51
N THR A 392 33.03 16.69 46.99
CA THR A 392 33.83 15.64 47.63
C THR A 392 35.15 16.21 48.17
N ASP A 393 35.61 15.71 49.31
CA ASP A 393 36.74 16.25 50.11
C ASP A 393 36.52 17.64 50.72
N HIS A 394 35.28 18.15 50.77
CA HIS A 394 34.96 19.46 51.33
C HIS A 394 35.62 20.63 50.58
N LYS A 395 35.88 20.42 49.29
CA LYS A 395 36.34 21.49 48.41
C LYS A 395 35.14 22.33 47.99
N TYR A 396 35.25 23.64 48.22
CA TYR A 396 34.28 24.58 47.69
C TYR A 396 34.48 24.73 46.18
N GLY A 397 33.40 24.65 45.43
CA GLY A 397 33.32 25.06 44.03
C GLY A 397 32.28 26.17 43.86
N LEU A 398 32.23 26.78 42.68
CA LEU A 398 31.16 27.72 42.35
C LEU A 398 30.01 26.96 41.67
N LEU A 399 28.76 27.31 42.01
CA LEU A 399 27.59 26.70 41.37
C LEU A 399 27.62 26.95 39.85
N THR A 400 28.06 28.14 39.43
CA THR A 400 28.17 28.59 38.04
C THR A 400 29.23 27.85 37.21
N GLU A 401 30.22 27.22 37.86
CA GLU A 401 31.20 26.36 37.18
C GLU A 401 30.62 24.99 36.85
N ILE A 402 29.63 24.53 37.62
CA ILE A 402 28.94 23.24 37.42
C ILE A 402 27.73 23.42 36.52
N PHE A 403 26.97 24.49 36.73
CA PHE A 403 25.79 24.86 35.97
C PHE A 403 26.04 26.22 35.31
N PRO A 404 26.63 26.23 34.10
CA PRO A 404 26.84 27.48 33.38
C PRO A 404 25.50 28.16 33.11
N LYS A 405 25.49 29.49 33.10
CA LYS A 405 24.27 30.27 32.87
C LYS A 405 23.77 30.00 31.44
N ASN A 406 22.68 29.25 31.30
CA ASN A 406 22.04 29.03 30.01
C ASN A 406 21.46 30.35 29.48
N MET A 407 21.99 30.84 28.36
CA MET A 407 21.42 32.01 27.70
C MET A 407 20.10 31.61 27.03
N GLY A 408 19.03 32.39 27.20
CA GLY A 408 17.73 32.15 26.56
C GLY A 408 16.77 31.18 27.26
N TYR A 409 17.25 30.38 28.22
CA TYR A 409 16.44 29.42 28.97
C TYR A 409 16.67 29.55 30.48
N VAL A 410 15.85 28.87 31.29
CA VAL A 410 16.03 28.88 32.76
C VAL A 410 17.08 27.87 33.16
N ASN A 411 17.02 26.67 32.59
CA ASN A 411 17.94 25.55 32.78
C ASN A 411 17.82 24.60 31.58
N GLU A 412 18.53 23.46 31.61
CA GLU A 412 18.52 22.46 30.53
C GLU A 412 17.14 21.83 30.31
N GLU A 413 16.39 21.55 31.39
CA GLU A 413 15.02 21.02 31.26
C GLU A 413 14.11 21.99 30.51
N HIS A 414 14.22 23.30 30.74
CA HIS A 414 13.48 24.30 29.98
C HIS A 414 13.85 24.24 28.49
N SER A 415 15.14 24.14 28.15
CA SER A 415 15.59 24.00 26.76
C SER A 415 15.03 22.73 26.11
N PHE A 416 15.11 21.59 26.79
CA PHE A 416 14.56 20.32 26.32
C PHE A 416 13.05 20.39 26.08
N LEU A 417 12.28 20.91 27.04
CA LEU A 417 10.83 21.06 26.90
C LEU A 417 10.45 22.00 25.76
N MET A 418 11.26 23.01 25.49
CA MET A 418 11.06 23.89 24.35
C MET A 418 11.34 23.18 23.02
N LYS A 419 12.40 22.37 22.94
CA LYS A 419 12.67 21.49 21.78
C LYS A 419 11.53 20.52 21.53
N GLU A 420 11.10 19.79 22.56
CA GLU A 420 9.97 18.85 22.48
C GLU A 420 8.68 19.56 22.05
N TYR A 421 8.41 20.74 22.59
CA TYR A 421 7.26 21.54 22.16
C TYR A 421 7.38 21.94 20.69
N PHE A 422 8.57 22.31 20.21
CA PHE A 422 8.80 22.52 18.78
C PHE A 422 8.55 21.25 17.96
N PHE A 423 9.06 20.09 18.37
CA PHE A 423 8.83 18.82 17.68
C PHE A 423 7.36 18.37 17.69
N LYS A 424 6.65 18.54 18.81
CA LYS A 424 5.21 18.28 18.94
C LYS A 424 4.40 19.19 18.02
N ILE A 425 4.76 20.47 17.94
CA ILE A 425 4.13 21.41 17.01
C ILE A 425 4.44 21.05 15.54
N LEU A 426 5.66 20.57 15.26
CA LEU A 426 6.08 20.07 13.95
C LEU A 426 5.56 18.65 13.66
N GLN A 427 4.80 18.05 14.58
CA GLN A 427 4.18 16.73 14.46
C GLN A 427 5.17 15.62 14.08
N VAL A 428 6.28 15.54 14.80
CA VAL A 428 7.24 14.45 14.62
C VAL A 428 6.84 13.17 15.38
N ASP A 429 5.81 13.22 16.24
CA ASP A 429 5.24 12.03 16.88
C ASP A 429 4.37 11.19 15.92
N SER A 430 4.64 9.90 15.93
CA SER A 430 4.34 8.86 14.94
C SER A 430 2.89 8.36 14.87
N HIS A 431 1.88 9.16 15.20
CA HIS A 431 0.52 8.61 15.45
C HIS A 431 -0.66 9.28 14.75
N GLU A 432 -0.44 10.23 13.84
CA GLU A 432 -1.51 10.70 12.94
C GLU A 432 -1.04 10.61 11.48
N ASP A 433 -1.91 10.07 10.61
CA ASP A 433 -1.73 9.96 9.16
C ASP A 433 -1.69 11.36 8.53
N GLN A 434 -0.59 12.08 8.71
CA GLN A 434 -0.36 13.36 8.06
C GLN A 434 0.37 13.16 6.73
N THR A 435 -0.22 13.68 5.66
CA THR A 435 0.42 13.74 4.34
C THR A 435 1.68 14.61 4.40
N LEU A 436 2.63 14.39 3.49
CA LEU A 436 3.88 15.18 3.41
C LEU A 436 3.60 16.69 3.32
N ALA A 437 2.56 17.08 2.58
CA ALA A 437 2.11 18.46 2.47
C ALA A 437 1.60 19.03 3.80
N GLY A 438 0.91 18.23 4.61
CA GLY A 438 0.42 18.62 5.94
C GLY A 438 1.56 18.97 6.89
N LEU A 439 2.63 18.15 6.88
CA LEU A 439 3.83 18.37 7.69
C LEU A 439 4.51 19.71 7.35
N ILE A 440 4.72 20.00 6.05
CA ILE A 440 5.33 21.25 5.59
C ILE A 440 4.46 22.46 5.95
N LYS A 441 3.14 22.39 5.73
CA LYS A 441 2.19 23.47 6.06
C LYS A 441 2.15 23.77 7.57
N SER A 442 2.19 22.75 8.42
CA SER A 442 2.27 22.93 9.88
C SER A 442 3.55 23.65 10.28
N ALA A 443 4.69 23.20 9.75
CA ALA A 443 5.99 23.80 10.01
C ALA A 443 6.05 25.28 9.58
N GLN A 444 5.59 25.58 8.36
CA GLN A 444 5.51 26.94 7.84
C GLN A 444 4.72 27.88 8.77
N ASN A 445 3.49 27.49 9.15
CA ASN A 445 2.61 28.30 9.99
C ASN A 445 3.26 28.64 11.34
N VAL A 446 3.95 27.67 11.92
CA VAL A 446 4.56 27.77 13.24
C VAL A 446 5.82 28.62 13.20
N LEU A 447 6.68 28.38 12.20
CA LEU A 447 7.87 29.19 11.96
C LEU A 447 7.47 30.65 11.74
N SER A 448 6.54 30.90 10.82
CA SER A 448 6.04 32.25 10.52
C SER A 448 5.55 32.99 11.77
N LYS A 449 4.67 32.34 12.56
CA LYS A 449 4.11 32.92 13.78
C LYS A 449 5.18 33.32 14.79
N ASN A 450 6.22 32.49 14.97
CA ASN A 450 7.26 32.73 15.97
C ASN A 450 8.37 33.67 15.46
N ILE A 451 8.66 33.67 14.16
CA ILE A 451 9.65 34.58 13.55
C ILE A 451 9.14 36.02 13.57
N LYS A 452 7.84 36.24 13.29
CA LYS A 452 7.21 37.58 13.30
C LYS A 452 7.31 38.33 14.63
N VAL A 453 7.60 37.62 15.73
CA VAL A 453 7.70 38.20 17.07
C VAL A 453 9.15 38.35 17.59
N ILE A 454 10.16 38.07 16.75
CA ILE A 454 11.59 38.30 17.06
C ILE A 454 11.87 39.78 17.27
N THR A 455 12.55 40.12 18.36
CA THR A 455 12.92 41.48 18.72
C THR A 455 14.35 41.82 18.31
N ASN A 456 14.61 43.08 17.96
CA ASN A 456 15.92 43.61 17.55
C ASN A 456 16.87 43.81 18.76
N LEU A 457 17.11 42.77 19.57
CA LEU A 457 17.99 42.86 20.76
C LEU A 457 19.50 42.80 20.45
N SER A 458 19.87 42.83 19.18
CA SER A 458 21.26 42.97 18.75
C SER A 458 21.73 44.40 19.02
N SER A 459 22.48 44.63 20.10
CA SER A 459 23.23 45.85 20.48
C SER A 459 22.59 46.91 21.42
N SER A 460 22.16 46.53 22.62
CA SER A 460 22.26 47.48 23.76
C SER A 460 22.47 46.77 25.09
N GLY A 461 23.57 47.08 25.78
CA GLY A 461 23.89 46.61 27.13
C GLY A 461 23.01 47.25 28.20
N VAL A 462 21.69 47.14 28.07
CA VAL A 462 20.72 47.61 29.05
C VAL A 462 19.71 46.49 29.27
N ASP A 463 19.72 45.93 30.48
CA ASP A 463 18.70 45.03 31.01
C ASP A 463 17.31 45.66 30.83
N LYS A 464 16.58 45.19 29.82
CA LYS A 464 15.15 45.46 29.67
C LYS A 464 14.39 44.13 29.72
N PRO A 465 13.18 44.15 30.32
CA PRO A 465 12.43 42.94 30.59
C PRO A 465 12.00 42.33 29.26
N ILE A 466 12.39 41.08 29.04
CA ILE A 466 11.85 40.24 27.97
C ILE A 466 10.35 40.20 28.24
N ALA A 467 9.57 40.96 27.48
CA ALA A 467 8.13 40.89 27.58
C ALA A 467 7.70 39.55 26.93
N ARG A 468 6.52 39.45 26.37
CA ARG A 468 6.00 38.20 25.78
C ARG A 468 6.70 37.82 24.46
N GLU A 469 7.99 38.11 24.34
CA GLU A 469 8.77 38.40 23.14
C GLU A 469 9.75 37.25 22.83
N ALA A 470 9.95 36.99 21.54
CA ALA A 470 10.41 35.75 20.91
C ALA A 470 11.44 34.87 21.63
N ILE A 471 11.07 33.61 21.82
CA ILE A 471 11.99 32.48 22.07
C ILE A 471 13.16 32.46 21.07
N LEU A 472 12.87 32.84 19.81
CA LEU A 472 13.85 32.94 18.74
C LEU A 472 14.76 34.18 18.84
N ASP A 473 14.69 34.99 19.90
CA ASP A 473 15.69 36.03 20.20
C ASP A 473 17.01 35.42 20.65
N ASN A 474 16.98 34.20 21.22
CA ASN A 474 18.16 33.44 21.57
C ASN A 474 18.76 32.71 20.34
N GLU A 475 20.08 32.79 20.18
CA GLU A 475 20.78 32.16 19.06
C GLU A 475 20.78 30.63 19.12
N ASP A 476 20.94 30.04 20.30
CA ASP A 476 20.92 28.57 20.47
C ASP A 476 19.51 28.02 20.20
N ALA A 477 18.46 28.73 20.61
CA ALA A 477 17.08 28.42 20.25
C ALA A 477 16.89 28.45 18.72
N ARG A 478 17.43 29.47 18.03
CA ARG A 478 17.41 29.52 16.56
C ARG A 478 18.17 28.34 15.93
N LYS A 479 19.33 27.96 16.46
CA LYS A 479 20.10 26.79 15.99
C LYS A 479 19.33 25.48 16.18
N ASP A 480 18.68 25.33 17.33
CA ASP A 480 17.83 24.17 17.64
C ASP A 480 16.64 24.08 16.68
N VAL A 481 16.00 25.21 16.38
CA VAL A 481 14.92 25.27 15.38
C VAL A 481 15.42 24.94 13.97
N LEU A 482 16.59 25.45 13.57
CA LEU A 482 17.21 25.09 12.28
C LEU A 482 17.50 23.59 12.19
N SER A 483 18.04 22.99 13.25
CA SER A 483 18.31 21.55 13.31
C SER A 483 17.03 20.72 13.22
N SER A 484 16.00 21.10 13.98
CA SER A 484 14.70 20.42 14.01
C SER A 484 13.98 20.51 12.66
N PHE A 485 13.99 21.70 12.04
CA PHE A 485 13.44 21.90 10.71
C PHE A 485 14.22 21.13 9.64
N GLY A 486 15.56 21.08 9.74
CA GLY A 486 16.39 20.25 8.87
C GLY A 486 16.05 18.76 8.95
N THR A 487 15.76 18.25 10.16
CA THR A 487 15.32 16.86 10.36
C THR A 487 13.97 16.58 9.71
N LEU A 488 13.03 17.53 9.80
CA LEU A 488 11.74 17.42 9.11
C LEU A 488 11.91 17.38 7.59
N LEU A 489 12.72 18.29 7.03
CA LEU A 489 12.99 18.32 5.59
C LEU A 489 13.67 17.03 5.11
N GLN A 490 14.58 16.46 5.91
CA GLN A 490 15.19 15.15 5.65
C GLN A 490 14.13 14.04 5.61
N ARG A 491 13.18 14.01 6.55
CA ARG A 491 12.10 13.02 6.55
C ARG A 491 11.23 13.13 5.29
N VAL A 492 10.84 14.35 4.90
CA VAL A 492 10.07 14.59 3.67
C VAL A 492 10.87 14.16 2.44
N SER A 493 12.16 14.48 2.40
CA SER A 493 13.09 14.04 1.35
C SER A 493 13.16 12.51 1.25
N GLN A 494 13.35 11.81 2.36
CA GLN A 494 13.41 10.35 2.38
C GLN A 494 12.10 9.70 1.90
N GLN A 495 10.95 10.20 2.36
CA GLN A 495 9.66 9.68 1.88
C GLN A 495 9.49 9.92 0.38
N TYR A 496 9.89 11.11 -0.11
CA TYR A 496 9.86 11.41 -1.54
C TYR A 496 10.74 10.47 -2.38
N LEU A 497 11.90 10.07 -1.88
CA LEU A 497 12.80 9.14 -2.57
C LEU A 497 12.29 7.69 -2.58
N ILE A 498 11.43 7.32 -1.64
CA ILE A 498 10.91 5.95 -1.49
C ILE A 498 9.58 5.75 -2.24
N ASP A 499 8.73 6.78 -2.28
CA ASP A 499 7.39 6.69 -2.86
C ASP A 499 7.41 6.46 -4.39
N ASP A 500 6.50 5.61 -4.86
CA ASP A 500 6.28 5.40 -6.28
C ASP A 500 5.33 6.46 -6.84
N TRP A 501 5.91 7.55 -7.32
CA TRP A 501 5.14 8.66 -7.86
C TRP A 501 4.44 8.34 -9.19
N SER A 502 4.66 7.17 -9.81
CA SER A 502 4.03 6.84 -11.10
C SER A 502 2.51 6.63 -10.99
N GLU A 503 1.97 6.39 -9.79
CA GLU A 503 0.53 6.19 -9.58
C GLU A 503 -0.27 7.50 -9.60
N GLU A 504 -1.46 7.49 -10.23
CA GLU A 504 -2.33 8.68 -10.36
C GLU A 504 -2.74 9.27 -9.00
N SER A 505 -3.01 8.41 -8.00
CA SER A 505 -3.34 8.87 -6.64
C SER A 505 -2.18 9.58 -5.94
N LYS A 506 -0.95 9.12 -6.20
CA LYS A 506 0.29 9.70 -5.66
C LYS A 506 0.67 11.00 -6.36
N GLN A 507 0.34 11.18 -7.63
CA GLN A 507 0.56 12.44 -8.35
C GLN A 507 -0.20 13.61 -7.71
N ILE A 508 -1.39 13.39 -7.16
CA ILE A 508 -2.16 14.42 -6.44
C ILE A 508 -1.44 14.81 -5.14
N GLU A 509 -0.99 13.82 -4.35
CA GLU A 509 -0.23 14.07 -3.12
C GLU A 509 1.08 14.83 -3.40
N LYS A 510 1.75 14.50 -4.51
CA LYS A 510 2.95 15.20 -4.97
C LYS A 510 2.67 16.66 -5.31
N GLN A 511 1.58 16.94 -6.03
CA GLN A 511 1.20 18.31 -6.37
C GLN A 511 0.95 19.14 -5.10
N ASP A 512 0.22 18.58 -4.13
CA ASP A 512 -0.01 19.23 -2.83
C ASP A 512 1.28 19.52 -2.05
N LEU A 513 2.27 18.61 -2.16
CA LEU A 513 3.59 18.78 -1.55
C LEU A 513 4.36 19.94 -2.22
N PHE A 514 4.37 20.02 -3.54
CA PHE A 514 5.04 21.11 -4.28
C PHE A 514 4.40 22.45 -3.96
N ASP A 515 3.07 22.51 -3.90
CA ASP A 515 2.33 23.73 -3.52
C ASP A 515 2.69 24.17 -2.08
N ALA A 516 2.83 23.22 -1.15
CA ALA A 516 3.27 23.51 0.22
C ALA A 516 4.71 24.04 0.30
N ILE A 517 5.62 23.50 -0.52
CA ILE A 517 7.01 23.97 -0.62
C ILE A 517 7.03 25.40 -1.17
N ILE A 518 6.31 25.68 -2.25
CA ILE A 518 6.21 27.01 -2.86
C ILE A 518 5.66 28.03 -1.85
N ALA A 519 4.57 27.68 -1.16
CA ALA A 519 3.99 28.53 -0.12
C ALA A 519 5.00 28.85 1.00
N THR A 520 5.84 27.89 1.38
CA THR A 520 6.88 28.07 2.40
C THR A 520 7.92 29.11 1.98
N PHE A 521 8.43 29.02 0.74
CA PHE A 521 9.37 30.01 0.21
C PHE A 521 8.75 31.41 0.08
N GLN A 522 7.49 31.50 -0.36
CA GLN A 522 6.76 32.77 -0.40
C GLN A 522 6.63 33.41 0.99
N GLU A 523 6.35 32.60 2.03
CA GLU A 523 6.29 33.10 3.40
C GLU A 523 7.68 33.52 3.91
N PHE A 524 8.76 32.82 3.55
CA PHE A 524 10.12 33.27 3.86
C PHE A 524 10.43 34.62 3.22
N ASP A 525 10.04 34.83 1.96
CA ASP A 525 10.20 36.13 1.30
C ASP A 525 9.42 37.24 2.01
N HIS A 526 8.19 36.94 2.46
CA HIS A 526 7.41 37.87 3.29
C HIS A 526 8.12 38.20 4.62
N LEU A 527 8.69 37.20 5.29
CA LEU A 527 9.43 37.39 6.54
C LEU A 527 10.73 38.18 6.33
N LEU A 528 11.41 38.01 5.20
CA LEU A 528 12.61 38.77 4.84
C LEU A 528 12.34 40.29 4.65
N GLN A 529 11.10 40.68 4.34
CA GLN A 529 10.71 42.09 4.26
C GLN A 529 10.57 42.76 5.63
N ILE A 530 10.60 41.99 6.73
CA ILE A 530 10.54 42.56 8.07
C ILE A 530 11.88 43.24 8.37
N ASP A 531 11.84 44.51 8.79
CA ASP A 531 13.02 45.32 9.11
C ASP A 531 13.61 44.93 10.48
N ASN A 532 14.20 43.74 10.51
CA ASN A 532 14.88 43.16 11.67
C ASN A 532 16.05 42.28 11.18
N PRO A 533 17.31 42.69 11.40
CA PRO A 533 18.48 41.93 10.96
C PRO A 533 18.53 40.48 11.48
N THR A 534 18.08 40.23 12.71
CA THR A 534 18.03 38.89 13.30
C THR A 534 17.01 38.01 12.60
N ILE A 535 15.82 38.55 12.28
CA ILE A 535 14.83 37.86 11.43
C ILE A 535 15.45 37.56 10.06
N GLN A 536 16.05 38.56 9.42
CA GLN A 536 16.59 38.41 8.07
C GLN A 536 17.69 37.35 8.00
N GLU A 537 18.62 37.33 8.97
CA GLU A 537 19.67 36.31 9.06
C GLU A 537 19.11 34.91 9.32
N PHE A 538 18.15 34.81 10.24
CA PHE A 538 17.53 33.53 10.58
C PHE A 538 16.71 32.95 9.43
N VAL A 539 15.89 33.77 8.78
CA VAL A 539 15.09 33.38 7.62
C VAL A 539 16.00 33.01 6.44
N LYS A 540 17.10 33.74 6.20
CA LYS A 540 18.12 33.34 5.21
C LYS A 540 18.70 31.96 5.50
N SER A 541 18.91 31.63 6.78
CA SER A 541 19.40 30.30 7.18
C SER A 541 18.37 29.21 6.92
N LEU A 542 17.09 29.45 7.22
CA LEU A 542 15.99 28.52 6.90
C LEU A 542 15.83 28.34 5.39
N TYR A 543 15.91 29.43 4.63
CA TYR A 543 15.86 29.44 3.17
C TYR A 543 17.01 28.62 2.58
N THR A 544 18.24 28.88 3.01
CA THR A 544 19.44 28.16 2.55
C THR A 544 19.39 26.68 2.90
N LEU A 545 18.92 26.34 4.11
CA LEU A 545 18.74 24.95 4.52
C LEU A 545 17.72 24.23 3.64
N SER A 546 16.58 24.88 3.36
CA SER A 546 15.53 24.33 2.49
C SER A 546 16.04 24.07 1.07
N LEU A 547 16.72 25.06 0.47
CA LEU A 547 17.37 24.92 -0.83
C LEU A 547 18.33 23.75 -0.87
N LYS A 548 19.22 23.66 0.13
CA LYS A 548 20.24 22.62 0.20
C LYS A 548 19.62 21.23 0.25
N VAL A 549 18.58 21.02 1.06
CA VAL A 549 17.93 19.70 1.16
C VAL A 549 17.19 19.35 -0.13
N ILE A 550 16.50 20.30 -0.78
CA ILE A 550 15.84 20.05 -2.08
C ILE A 550 16.87 19.68 -3.15
N ALA A 551 17.96 20.45 -3.27
CA ALA A 551 19.03 20.16 -4.23
C ALA A 551 19.67 18.80 -3.99
N GLN A 552 19.93 18.43 -2.72
CA GLN A 552 20.43 17.10 -2.36
C GLN A 552 19.45 15.99 -2.72
N THR A 553 18.15 16.20 -2.50
CA THR A 553 17.09 15.24 -2.87
C THR A 553 17.07 15.02 -4.37
N VAL A 554 17.17 16.10 -5.16
CA VAL A 554 17.25 16.02 -6.62
C VAL A 554 18.46 15.22 -7.08
N VAL A 555 19.64 15.51 -6.52
CA VAL A 555 20.87 14.78 -6.84
C VAL A 555 20.75 13.30 -6.47
N GLN A 556 20.16 12.99 -5.31
CA GLN A 556 19.98 11.61 -4.86
C GLN A 556 18.99 10.85 -5.74
N GLN A 557 17.85 11.46 -6.09
CA GLN A 557 16.88 10.81 -6.98
C GLN A 557 17.45 10.58 -8.38
N HIS A 558 18.24 11.53 -8.90
CA HIS A 558 18.99 11.34 -10.14
C HIS A 558 19.94 10.16 -10.04
N ALA A 559 20.69 10.04 -8.94
CA ALA A 559 21.60 8.91 -8.70
C ALA A 559 20.86 7.57 -8.60
N ASN A 560 19.75 7.51 -7.86
CA ASN A 560 18.91 6.31 -7.72
C ASN A 560 18.43 5.81 -9.09
N LEU A 561 17.85 6.70 -9.90
CA LEU A 561 17.38 6.36 -11.25
C LEU A 561 18.55 5.97 -12.18
N GLN A 562 19.72 6.58 -11.99
CA GLN A 562 20.92 6.22 -12.73
C GLN A 562 21.45 4.84 -12.34
N ASP A 563 21.37 4.46 -11.06
CA ASP A 563 21.75 3.13 -10.58
C ASP A 563 20.78 2.06 -11.07
N ASP A 564 19.48 2.33 -11.05
CA ASP A 564 18.47 1.45 -11.66
C ASP A 564 18.70 1.28 -13.16
N PHE A 565 19.02 2.37 -13.85
CA PHE A 565 19.40 2.32 -15.26
C PHE A 565 20.68 1.49 -15.48
N ASN A 566 21.72 1.68 -14.65
CA ASN A 566 22.97 0.93 -14.74
C ASN A 566 22.72 -0.57 -14.50
N ARG A 567 21.83 -0.92 -13.55
CA ARG A 567 21.39 -2.30 -13.29
C ARG A 567 20.77 -2.91 -14.56
N LEU A 568 19.83 -2.21 -15.19
CA LEU A 568 19.16 -2.69 -16.41
C LEU A 568 20.07 -2.69 -17.64
N GLN A 569 21.03 -1.77 -17.73
CA GLN A 569 22.04 -1.69 -18.80
C GLN A 569 23.12 -2.76 -18.68
N THR A 570 23.32 -3.35 -17.49
CA THR A 570 24.44 -4.27 -17.26
C THR A 570 24.44 -5.38 -18.30
N PRO A 571 25.53 -5.54 -19.09
CA PRO A 571 25.56 -6.50 -20.17
C PRO A 571 25.34 -7.93 -19.66
N ILE A 572 24.62 -8.74 -20.44
CA ILE A 572 24.36 -10.16 -20.14
C ILE A 572 25.65 -10.91 -19.78
N ASN A 573 26.74 -10.64 -20.50
CA ASN A 573 28.04 -11.28 -20.24
C ASN A 573 28.62 -10.90 -18.86
N ALA A 574 28.45 -9.65 -18.41
CA ALA A 574 28.92 -9.24 -17.09
C ALA A 574 28.11 -9.91 -15.96
N ASN A 575 26.79 -10.05 -16.15
CA ASN A 575 25.93 -10.80 -15.24
C ASN A 575 26.28 -12.29 -15.23
N LEU A 576 26.53 -12.91 -16.40
CA LEU A 576 26.98 -14.30 -16.48
C LEU A 576 28.31 -14.50 -15.76
N GLN A 577 29.24 -13.56 -15.90
CA GLN A 577 30.54 -13.60 -15.22
C GLN A 577 30.38 -13.58 -13.70
N ARG A 578 29.49 -12.73 -13.18
CA ARG A 578 29.15 -12.69 -11.74
C ARG A 578 28.46 -13.96 -11.28
N PHE A 579 27.44 -14.41 -12.01
CA PHE A 579 26.67 -15.63 -11.71
C PHE A 579 27.58 -16.85 -11.54
N PHE A 580 28.47 -17.10 -12.51
CA PHE A 580 29.39 -18.23 -12.45
C PHE A 580 30.51 -18.06 -11.41
N ASN A 581 30.94 -16.82 -11.13
CA ASN A 581 31.88 -16.56 -10.05
C ASN A 581 31.27 -16.93 -8.69
N THR A 582 30.02 -16.52 -8.43
CA THR A 582 29.29 -16.86 -7.21
C THR A 582 29.04 -18.36 -7.11
N LEU A 583 28.66 -19.01 -8.21
CA LEU A 583 28.44 -20.46 -8.26
C LEU A 583 29.71 -21.23 -7.87
N LEU A 584 30.87 -20.87 -8.44
CA LEU A 584 32.14 -21.51 -8.10
C LEU A 584 32.57 -21.25 -6.66
N THR A 585 32.37 -20.04 -6.14
CA THR A 585 32.68 -19.72 -4.74
C THR A 585 31.81 -20.53 -3.77
N GLN A 586 30.52 -20.72 -4.07
CA GLN A 586 29.63 -21.56 -3.26
C GLN A 586 30.00 -23.05 -3.30
N ILE A 587 30.42 -23.55 -4.48
CA ILE A 587 30.93 -24.93 -4.61
C ILE A 587 32.20 -25.11 -3.77
N ASN A 588 33.15 -24.18 -3.87
CA ASN A 588 34.40 -24.25 -3.10
C ASN A 588 34.19 -24.10 -1.58
N LYS A 589 33.23 -23.28 -1.13
CA LYS A 589 32.87 -23.17 0.29
C LYS A 589 32.24 -24.46 0.87
N LYS A 590 31.64 -25.32 0.04
CA LYS A 590 31.06 -26.61 0.48
C LYS A 590 32.09 -27.70 0.74
N ASP A 591 33.30 -27.58 0.19
CA ASP A 591 34.41 -28.54 0.40
C ASP A 591 35.21 -28.25 1.69
N GLU A 592 35.05 -27.07 2.30
CA GLU A 592 35.66 -26.71 3.59
C GLU A 592 34.57 -26.64 4.67
N ASN A 593 34.59 -27.56 5.64
CA ASN A 593 33.66 -27.60 6.77
C ASN A 593 33.71 -26.29 7.59
N ALA A 594 32.81 -25.34 7.31
CA ALA A 594 32.53 -24.21 8.20
C ALA A 594 31.04 -23.86 8.14
N GLU A 595 30.34 -24.07 9.25
CA GLU A 595 29.00 -23.54 9.52
C GLU A 595 29.03 -22.00 9.46
N VAL A 596 28.27 -21.38 8.57
CA VAL A 596 27.94 -19.95 8.66
C VAL A 596 26.52 -19.69 8.18
N ASN A 597 25.82 -18.87 8.97
CA ASN A 597 24.45 -18.37 8.79
C ASN A 597 24.19 -17.73 7.41
N PRO A 598 23.00 -17.93 6.79
CA PRO A 598 22.69 -17.43 5.45
C PRO A 598 22.41 -15.91 5.33
N GLU A 599 22.37 -15.16 6.43
CA GLU A 599 21.75 -13.82 6.45
C GLU A 599 22.72 -12.63 6.23
N ASN A 600 24.03 -12.84 6.01
CA ASN A 600 25.02 -11.73 5.96
C ASN A 600 25.93 -11.68 4.71
N ASP A 601 25.54 -12.21 3.54
CA ASP A 601 26.42 -12.29 2.35
C ASP A 601 26.15 -11.24 1.24
N GLU A 602 25.56 -10.08 1.56
CA GLU A 602 25.48 -8.95 0.62
C GLU A 602 26.84 -8.28 0.36
N SER A 603 27.88 -8.60 1.14
CA SER A 603 29.24 -8.09 0.95
C SER A 603 30.07 -8.81 -0.13
N ALA A 604 29.54 -9.87 -0.75
CA ALA A 604 30.26 -10.67 -1.76
C ALA A 604 30.44 -9.96 -3.12
N SER A 605 29.86 -8.77 -3.33
CA SER A 605 29.98 -8.03 -4.59
C SER A 605 31.40 -7.51 -4.91
N ASN A 606 32.31 -7.55 -3.93
CA ASN A 606 33.71 -7.12 -4.07
C ASN A 606 34.72 -8.28 -4.05
N SER A 607 34.28 -9.55 -4.18
CA SER A 607 35.22 -10.66 -4.36
C SER A 607 35.95 -10.54 -5.71
N GLU A 608 37.28 -10.62 -5.70
CA GLU A 608 38.11 -10.68 -6.90
C GLU A 608 37.59 -11.82 -7.81
N ILE A 609 37.24 -11.53 -9.07
CA ILE A 609 36.65 -12.53 -9.98
C ILE A 609 37.66 -13.66 -10.17
N ASN A 610 37.20 -14.91 -10.05
CA ASN A 610 38.03 -16.09 -10.22
C ASN A 610 38.80 -16.02 -11.56
N PRO A 611 40.14 -16.16 -11.55
CA PRO A 611 40.98 -16.05 -12.75
C PRO A 611 40.55 -16.96 -13.90
N GLN A 612 39.94 -18.11 -13.61
CA GLN A 612 39.44 -19.04 -14.62
C GLN A 612 38.18 -18.53 -15.30
N ILE A 613 37.26 -17.91 -14.55
CA ILE A 613 36.10 -17.22 -15.13
C ILE A 613 36.57 -16.06 -16.00
N LEU A 614 37.51 -15.25 -15.52
CA LEU A 614 38.12 -14.19 -16.33
C LEU A 614 38.74 -14.73 -17.63
N ALA A 615 39.42 -15.87 -17.60
CA ALA A 615 40.03 -16.49 -18.77
C ALA A 615 38.99 -16.96 -19.80
N ILE A 616 37.85 -17.51 -19.35
CA ILE A 616 36.75 -17.93 -20.24
C ILE A 616 36.17 -16.72 -20.98
N PHE A 617 35.84 -15.65 -20.26
CA PHE A 617 35.21 -14.46 -20.84
C PHE A 617 36.16 -13.65 -21.74
N ASN A 618 37.47 -13.72 -21.50
CA ASN A 618 38.49 -13.09 -22.34
C ASN A 618 38.94 -13.97 -23.53
N SER A 619 38.40 -15.18 -23.67
CA SER A 619 38.80 -16.09 -24.74
C SER A 619 38.26 -15.63 -26.11
N PRO A 620 39.04 -15.77 -27.20
CA PRO A 620 38.57 -15.48 -28.55
C PRO A 620 37.35 -16.31 -28.96
N ASP A 621 37.20 -17.51 -28.37
CA ASP A 621 36.09 -18.40 -28.67
C ASP A 621 34.79 -17.98 -27.97
N PHE A 622 34.85 -17.48 -26.73
CA PHE A 622 33.68 -16.86 -26.10
C PHE A 622 33.28 -15.56 -26.80
N ALA A 623 34.24 -14.77 -27.32
CA ALA A 623 33.95 -13.56 -28.08
C ALA A 623 33.13 -13.83 -29.36
N LYS A 624 33.31 -15.01 -30.00
CA LYS A 624 32.49 -15.44 -31.16
C LYS A 624 31.04 -15.72 -30.78
N LEU A 625 30.76 -15.97 -29.50
CA LEU A 625 29.41 -16.22 -28.99
C LEU A 625 28.64 -14.93 -28.67
N ALA A 626 29.17 -13.74 -28.99
CA ALA A 626 28.56 -12.45 -28.62
C ALA A 626 27.06 -12.35 -28.98
N ASP A 627 26.69 -12.81 -30.17
CA ASP A 627 25.32 -12.78 -30.72
C ASP A 627 24.56 -14.12 -30.58
N HIS A 628 25.09 -15.08 -29.81
CA HIS A 628 24.41 -16.36 -29.56
C HIS A 628 23.46 -16.30 -28.35
N PRO A 629 22.36 -17.09 -28.34
CA PRO A 629 21.45 -17.23 -27.20
C PRO A 629 22.15 -17.56 -25.89
N ILE A 630 21.56 -17.13 -24.78
CA ILE A 630 22.15 -17.29 -23.44
C ILE A 630 22.43 -18.76 -23.07
N LYS A 631 21.53 -19.67 -23.48
CA LYS A 631 21.72 -21.12 -23.31
C LYS A 631 23.05 -21.58 -23.93
N ILE A 632 23.36 -21.15 -25.15
CA ILE A 632 24.62 -21.52 -25.82
C ILE A 632 25.85 -20.95 -25.08
N LYS A 633 25.73 -19.74 -24.53
CA LYS A 633 26.81 -19.15 -23.71
C LYS A 633 27.01 -19.93 -22.42
N ILE A 634 25.94 -20.33 -21.74
CA ILE A 634 25.96 -21.15 -20.52
C ILE A 634 26.52 -22.54 -20.81
N GLU A 635 26.11 -23.18 -21.90
CA GLU A 635 26.66 -24.47 -22.37
C GLU A 635 28.17 -24.40 -22.54
N TYR A 636 28.67 -23.37 -23.23
CA TYR A 636 30.10 -23.16 -23.41
C TYR A 636 30.83 -22.98 -22.08
N ILE A 637 30.31 -22.15 -21.17
CA ILE A 637 30.92 -21.93 -19.85
C ILE A 637 30.94 -23.25 -19.04
N CYS A 638 29.85 -24.01 -19.05
CA CYS A 638 29.77 -25.31 -18.38
C CYS A 638 30.79 -26.31 -18.94
N GLN A 639 30.98 -26.32 -20.26
CA GLN A 639 31.97 -27.17 -20.92
C GLN A 639 33.41 -26.82 -20.49
N GLN A 640 33.72 -25.53 -20.34
CA GLN A 640 35.03 -25.08 -19.84
C GLN A 640 35.25 -25.38 -18.35
N LEU A 641 34.16 -25.49 -17.57
CA LEU A 641 34.18 -25.75 -16.12
C LEU A 641 33.83 -27.19 -15.74
N LYS A 642 33.84 -28.11 -16.70
CA LYS A 642 33.34 -29.49 -16.55
C LYS A 642 33.96 -30.27 -15.38
N ASP A 643 35.21 -29.99 -15.04
CA ASP A 643 35.93 -30.66 -13.94
C ASP A 643 35.61 -30.08 -12.54
N LYS A 644 34.86 -28.98 -12.48
CA LYS A 644 34.56 -28.22 -11.25
C LYS A 644 33.06 -28.15 -10.92
N LEU A 645 32.20 -28.39 -11.90
CA LEU A 645 30.76 -28.45 -11.69
C LEU A 645 30.34 -29.88 -11.28
N PRO A 646 29.26 -30.04 -10.48
CA PRO A 646 28.76 -31.36 -10.11
C PRO A 646 28.40 -32.18 -11.35
N GLN A 647 28.90 -33.41 -11.43
CA GLN A 647 28.55 -34.31 -12.54
C GLN A 647 27.17 -34.94 -12.29
N SER A 648 26.15 -34.44 -12.97
CA SER A 648 24.85 -35.09 -13.11
C SER A 648 24.89 -36.10 -14.27
N GLU A 649 24.15 -37.21 -14.17
CA GLU A 649 24.09 -38.26 -15.20
C GLU A 649 23.51 -37.78 -16.56
N ALA A 650 23.02 -36.53 -16.65
CA ALA A 650 22.68 -35.86 -17.92
C ALA A 650 23.13 -34.38 -17.92
N GLU A 651 24.13 -34.02 -18.75
CA GLU A 651 24.63 -32.64 -18.90
C GLU A 651 23.55 -31.64 -19.37
N GLU A 652 22.54 -32.10 -20.12
CA GLU A 652 21.41 -31.28 -20.60
C GLU A 652 20.56 -30.70 -19.44
N ASP A 653 20.40 -31.44 -18.34
CA ASP A 653 19.57 -31.03 -17.19
C ASP A 653 20.25 -29.91 -16.36
N LEU A 654 21.59 -29.92 -16.26
CA LEU A 654 22.35 -28.89 -15.54
C LEU A 654 22.32 -27.53 -16.27
N VAL A 655 22.49 -27.55 -17.59
CA VAL A 655 22.46 -26.33 -18.41
C VAL A 655 21.10 -25.65 -18.29
N ASP A 656 20.01 -26.40 -18.43
CA ASP A 656 18.66 -25.84 -18.34
C ASP A 656 18.37 -25.29 -16.93
N GLN A 657 18.79 -25.98 -15.87
CA GLN A 657 18.68 -25.47 -14.49
C GLN A 657 19.48 -24.17 -14.27
N LEU A 658 20.68 -24.06 -14.84
CA LEU A 658 21.51 -22.86 -14.74
C LEU A 658 20.94 -21.70 -15.57
N VAL A 659 20.35 -21.98 -16.73
CA VAL A 659 19.61 -20.99 -17.53
C VAL A 659 18.43 -20.47 -16.71
N THR A 660 17.59 -21.35 -16.16
CA THR A 660 16.45 -20.94 -15.33
C THR A 660 16.89 -20.11 -14.13
N ARG A 661 17.90 -20.54 -13.37
CA ARG A 661 18.41 -19.76 -12.23
C ARG A 661 19.02 -18.42 -12.63
N PHE A 662 19.71 -18.37 -13.76
CA PHE A 662 20.23 -17.11 -14.28
C PHE A 662 19.09 -16.15 -14.65
N GLU A 663 18.05 -16.65 -15.30
CA GLU A 663 16.86 -15.86 -15.64
C GLU A 663 16.05 -15.45 -14.41
N GLU A 664 15.96 -16.29 -13.37
CA GLU A 664 15.35 -15.93 -12.08
C GLU A 664 16.15 -14.83 -11.35
N GLN A 665 17.48 -14.84 -11.45
CA GLN A 665 18.36 -13.93 -10.71
C GLN A 665 18.70 -12.64 -11.47
N TYR A 666 18.77 -12.69 -12.79
CA TYR A 666 19.22 -11.59 -13.66
C TYR A 666 18.28 -11.32 -14.85
N GLY A 667 17.18 -12.05 -14.96
CA GLY A 667 16.11 -11.74 -15.91
C GLY A 667 15.53 -10.36 -15.60
N SER A 668 15.20 -9.62 -16.65
CA SER A 668 14.46 -8.35 -16.50
C SER A 668 13.16 -8.46 -17.25
N SER A 669 12.07 -8.02 -16.64
CA SER A 669 10.77 -7.97 -17.32
C SER A 669 10.62 -6.66 -18.10
N PHE A 670 9.63 -6.63 -18.99
CA PHE A 670 9.27 -5.40 -19.67
C PHE A 670 8.76 -4.34 -18.67
N ASP A 671 8.01 -4.80 -17.66
CA ASP A 671 7.47 -3.98 -16.57
C ASP A 671 8.56 -3.23 -15.78
N GLU A 672 9.73 -3.85 -15.55
CA GLU A 672 10.85 -3.16 -14.88
C GLU A 672 11.39 -1.98 -15.69
N PHE A 673 11.52 -2.15 -17.02
CA PHE A 673 11.94 -1.07 -17.90
C PHE A 673 10.86 0.01 -18.02
N GLU A 674 9.60 -0.40 -18.13
CA GLU A 674 8.47 0.51 -18.21
C GLU A 674 8.33 1.33 -16.93
N LYS A 675 8.44 0.71 -15.76
CA LYS A 675 8.42 1.39 -14.47
C LYS A 675 9.53 2.43 -14.37
N LEU A 676 10.77 2.07 -14.69
CA LEU A 676 11.89 3.02 -14.65
C LEU A 676 11.69 4.17 -15.65
N TYR A 677 11.17 3.88 -16.86
CA TYR A 677 10.88 4.90 -17.86
C TYR A 677 9.88 5.93 -17.33
N HIS A 678 8.75 5.48 -16.77
CA HIS A 678 7.74 6.36 -16.19
C HIS A 678 8.30 7.16 -15.00
N GLN A 679 9.08 6.55 -14.11
CA GLN A 679 9.73 7.26 -13.01
C GLN A 679 10.69 8.35 -13.49
N ILE A 680 11.43 8.10 -14.58
CA ILE A 680 12.29 9.10 -15.23
C ILE A 680 11.44 10.25 -15.81
N GLU A 681 10.34 9.96 -16.51
CA GLU A 681 9.46 11.00 -17.07
C GLU A 681 8.84 11.87 -15.98
N VAL A 682 8.31 11.25 -14.92
CA VAL A 682 7.76 11.97 -13.76
C VAL A 682 8.81 12.89 -13.15
N PHE A 683 10.04 12.40 -12.96
CA PHE A 683 11.10 13.21 -12.36
C PHE A 683 11.60 14.34 -13.29
N ILE A 684 11.56 14.15 -14.62
CA ILE A 684 11.81 15.23 -15.58
C ILE A 684 10.78 16.36 -15.40
N ASP A 685 9.51 16.03 -15.22
CA ASP A 685 8.45 17.02 -14.99
C ASP A 685 8.64 17.74 -13.64
N ASP A 686 9.09 17.01 -12.61
CA ASP A 686 9.41 17.57 -11.30
C ASP A 686 10.56 18.58 -11.38
N LEU A 687 11.63 18.24 -12.09
CA LEU A 687 12.76 19.15 -12.33
C LEU A 687 12.32 20.41 -13.08
N ALA A 688 11.45 20.26 -14.08
CA ALA A 688 10.91 21.38 -14.83
C ALA A 688 9.99 22.26 -13.96
N ALA A 689 9.22 21.66 -13.04
CA ALA A 689 8.39 22.40 -12.09
C ALA A 689 9.26 23.18 -11.09
N LEU A 690 10.27 22.55 -10.50
CA LEU A 690 11.23 23.20 -9.60
C LEU A 690 12.01 24.32 -10.30
N GLY A 691 12.43 24.11 -11.55
CA GLY A 691 13.12 25.13 -12.34
C GLY A 691 12.27 26.38 -12.65
N ARG A 692 10.93 26.27 -12.61
CA ARG A 692 10.00 27.40 -12.76
C ARG A 692 9.77 28.17 -11.45
N VAL A 693 10.15 27.62 -10.31
CA VAL A 693 10.05 28.32 -9.02
C VAL A 693 11.14 29.37 -8.96
N ARG A 694 10.73 30.64 -8.98
CA ARG A 694 11.64 31.80 -8.99
C ARG A 694 12.65 31.75 -7.84
N GLU A 695 12.18 31.27 -6.69
CA GLU A 695 12.91 31.17 -5.44
C GLU A 695 14.03 30.11 -5.50
N LEU A 696 14.00 29.19 -6.46
CA LEU A 696 14.98 28.13 -6.70
C LEU A 696 15.93 28.42 -7.87
N ALA A 697 15.89 29.63 -8.46
CA ALA A 697 16.63 29.97 -9.67
C ALA A 697 18.16 29.76 -9.56
N THR A 698 18.73 29.80 -8.36
CA THR A 698 20.17 29.52 -8.15
C THR A 698 20.56 28.08 -8.44
N GLU A 699 19.61 27.14 -8.34
CA GLU A 699 19.82 25.70 -8.60
C GLU A 699 19.30 25.29 -10.00
N GLU A 700 18.74 26.22 -10.79
CA GLU A 700 18.16 25.94 -12.11
C GLU A 700 19.15 25.24 -13.05
N ALA A 701 20.42 25.65 -13.02
CA ALA A 701 21.47 25.02 -13.82
C ALA A 701 21.72 23.54 -13.44
N VAL A 702 21.57 23.20 -12.16
CA VAL A 702 21.68 21.82 -11.65
C VAL A 702 20.48 21.01 -12.14
N PHE A 703 19.27 21.55 -12.00
CA PHE A 703 18.03 20.89 -12.43
C PHE A 703 18.03 20.64 -13.95
N ASN A 704 18.35 21.66 -14.76
CA ASN A 704 18.43 21.55 -16.21
C ASN A 704 19.49 20.52 -16.67
N LYS A 705 20.63 20.43 -15.94
CA LYS A 705 21.67 19.43 -16.22
C LYS A 705 21.15 18.01 -15.99
N HIS A 706 20.47 17.76 -14.87
CA HIS A 706 19.91 16.45 -14.55
C HIS A 706 18.76 16.09 -15.50
N GLU A 707 17.89 17.05 -15.83
CA GLU A 707 16.80 16.85 -16.80
C GLU A 707 17.35 16.40 -18.16
N LEU A 708 18.37 17.10 -18.68
CA LEU A 708 19.00 16.73 -19.95
C LEU A 708 19.67 15.35 -19.88
N SER A 709 20.26 14.99 -18.74
CA SER A 709 20.82 13.65 -18.52
C SER A 709 19.74 12.58 -18.55
N LEU A 710 18.64 12.80 -17.84
CA LEU A 710 17.52 11.87 -17.73
C LEU A 710 16.82 11.65 -19.08
N ARG A 711 16.65 12.71 -19.89
CA ARG A 711 16.14 12.57 -21.27
C ARG A 711 17.02 11.66 -22.12
N LYS A 712 18.35 11.70 -21.94
CA LYS A 712 19.27 10.77 -22.60
C LYS A 712 19.13 9.35 -22.04
N THR A 713 19.00 9.21 -20.73
CA THR A 713 18.78 7.92 -20.04
C THR A 713 17.49 7.26 -20.51
N ALA A 714 16.38 7.99 -20.58
CA ALA A 714 15.10 7.49 -21.10
C ALA A 714 15.22 6.97 -22.55
N SER A 715 15.90 7.73 -23.43
CA SER A 715 16.14 7.29 -24.81
C SER A 715 17.06 6.06 -24.88
N ALA A 716 18.06 5.96 -24.01
CA ALA A 716 18.96 4.81 -23.95
C ALA A 716 18.24 3.57 -23.39
N LEU A 717 17.31 3.75 -22.45
CA LEU A 717 16.51 2.68 -21.87
C LEU A 717 15.63 2.00 -22.93
N ILE A 718 15.02 2.79 -23.83
CA ILE A 718 14.30 2.28 -25.01
C ILE A 718 15.24 1.44 -25.89
N ASP A 719 16.46 1.91 -26.13
CA ASP A 719 17.44 1.18 -26.94
C ASP A 719 17.86 -0.14 -26.30
N ILE A 720 18.14 -0.15 -25.00
CA ILE A 720 18.54 -1.35 -24.26
C ILE A 720 17.40 -2.36 -24.20
N ALA A 721 16.16 -1.92 -23.95
CA ALA A 721 14.98 -2.79 -24.02
C ALA A 721 14.82 -3.40 -25.41
N ALA A 722 14.98 -2.59 -26.48
CA ALA A 722 14.90 -3.07 -27.86
C ALA A 722 15.97 -4.12 -28.15
N GLN A 723 17.20 -3.91 -27.65
CA GLN A 723 18.26 -4.91 -27.74
C GLN A 723 17.91 -6.20 -26.99
N LYS A 724 17.42 -6.09 -25.76
CA LYS A 724 17.20 -7.24 -24.87
C LYS A 724 16.02 -8.11 -25.30
N PHE A 725 14.92 -7.50 -25.77
CA PHE A 725 13.68 -8.22 -26.07
C PHE A 725 13.45 -8.52 -27.55
N TYR A 726 14.03 -7.74 -28.47
CA TYR A 726 13.70 -7.83 -29.91
C TYR A 726 14.88 -8.17 -30.83
N ARG A 727 16.14 -7.80 -30.49
CA ARG A 727 17.31 -8.00 -31.38
C ARG A 727 17.50 -9.45 -31.82
N ASP A 728 17.41 -10.39 -30.88
CA ASP A 728 17.70 -11.81 -31.13
C ASP A 728 16.44 -12.61 -31.55
N ARG A 729 15.29 -11.93 -31.66
CA ARG A 729 13.99 -12.55 -32.00
C ARG A 729 13.28 -11.83 -33.16
N PRO A 730 13.94 -11.60 -34.31
CA PRO A 730 13.36 -10.80 -35.41
C PRO A 730 12.05 -11.38 -35.98
N ASN A 731 11.81 -12.68 -35.80
CA ASN A 731 10.66 -13.42 -36.34
C ASN A 731 9.72 -14.02 -35.27
N ALA A 732 10.07 -13.97 -33.98
CA ALA A 732 9.34 -14.61 -32.87
C ALA A 732 8.98 -13.55 -31.83
N LEU A 733 8.13 -12.62 -32.26
CA LEU A 733 7.81 -11.41 -31.52
C LEU A 733 6.79 -11.69 -30.38
N PRO A 734 6.90 -11.02 -29.22
CA PRO A 734 5.88 -11.05 -28.14
C PRO A 734 4.53 -10.49 -28.61
N GLU A 735 3.47 -10.47 -27.80
CA GLU A 735 2.18 -9.92 -28.23
C GLU A 735 2.27 -8.45 -28.71
N PRO A 736 1.39 -8.00 -29.63
CA PRO A 736 1.42 -6.63 -30.14
C PRO A 736 1.30 -5.61 -29.01
N ALA A 737 2.19 -4.62 -29.00
CA ALA A 737 2.15 -3.57 -27.98
C ALA A 737 0.89 -2.71 -28.10
N GLU A 738 0.30 -2.36 -26.96
CA GLU A 738 -0.83 -1.44 -26.92
C GLU A 738 -0.38 -0.01 -27.24
N LYS A 739 -1.24 0.75 -27.93
CA LYS A 739 -0.86 2.07 -28.45
C LYS A 739 -0.66 3.08 -27.31
N GLY A 740 0.46 3.78 -27.32
CA GLY A 740 0.85 4.76 -26.31
C GLY A 740 1.65 4.18 -25.13
N THR A 741 1.95 2.88 -25.14
CA THR A 741 2.74 2.22 -24.09
C THR A 741 4.24 2.34 -24.32
N PHE A 742 5.04 2.11 -23.28
CA PHE A 742 6.49 1.96 -23.41
C PHE A 742 6.84 0.82 -24.39
N GLN A 743 6.02 -0.24 -24.43
CA GLN A 743 6.22 -1.38 -25.32
C GLN A 743 6.14 -1.01 -26.79
N GLU A 744 5.22 -0.10 -27.16
CA GLU A 744 5.13 0.40 -28.53
C GLU A 744 6.36 1.22 -28.92
N LEU A 745 6.87 2.05 -28.00
CA LEU A 745 8.08 2.86 -28.23
C LEU A 745 9.30 1.97 -28.50
N VAL A 746 9.47 0.91 -27.71
CA VAL A 746 10.56 -0.06 -27.87
C VAL A 746 10.40 -0.87 -29.16
N GLU A 747 9.20 -1.36 -29.48
CA GLU A 747 8.95 -2.13 -30.70
C GLU A 747 9.23 -1.27 -31.96
N ARG A 748 8.75 -0.02 -31.99
CA ARG A 748 9.04 0.91 -33.08
C ARG A 748 10.53 1.21 -33.22
N HIS A 749 11.22 1.40 -32.09
CA HIS A 749 12.68 1.61 -32.10
C HIS A 749 13.41 0.37 -32.64
N ALA A 750 12.96 -0.83 -32.27
CA ALA A 750 13.53 -2.08 -32.75
C ALA A 750 13.29 -2.31 -34.25
N ILE A 751 12.10 -1.98 -34.77
CA ILE A 751 11.79 -2.01 -36.20
C ILE A 751 12.76 -1.10 -36.97
N ASN A 752 12.95 0.14 -36.49
CA ASN A 752 13.78 1.13 -37.16
C ASN A 752 15.28 0.83 -37.07
N LYS A 753 15.76 0.32 -35.93
CA LYS A 753 17.20 0.17 -35.66
C LYS A 753 17.73 -1.24 -35.90
N TYR A 754 16.97 -2.27 -35.55
CA TYR A 754 17.39 -3.68 -35.62
C TYR A 754 16.74 -4.45 -36.78
N GLY A 755 15.88 -3.81 -37.58
CA GLY A 755 15.26 -4.44 -38.74
C GLY A 755 14.24 -5.53 -38.39
N VAL A 756 13.64 -5.42 -37.20
CA VAL A 756 12.56 -6.31 -36.74
C VAL A 756 11.36 -6.21 -37.67
N ILE A 757 10.64 -7.32 -37.87
CA ILE A 757 9.47 -7.36 -38.75
C ILE A 757 8.40 -6.37 -38.26
N ASP A 758 8.05 -5.42 -39.12
CA ASP A 758 6.92 -4.54 -38.94
C ASP A 758 5.61 -5.30 -39.20
N ARG A 759 4.98 -5.78 -38.12
CA ARG A 759 3.70 -6.51 -38.16
C ARG A 759 2.59 -5.69 -38.80
N LEU A 760 2.51 -4.40 -38.49
CA LEU A 760 1.51 -3.50 -39.05
C LEU A 760 1.69 -3.36 -40.56
N LYS A 761 2.93 -3.31 -41.05
CA LYS A 761 3.22 -3.31 -42.48
C LYS A 761 2.89 -4.65 -43.13
N GLN A 762 3.19 -5.79 -42.50
CA GLN A 762 2.81 -7.10 -43.03
C GLN A 762 1.29 -7.28 -43.08
N GLU A 763 0.59 -6.93 -42.01
CA GLU A 763 -0.87 -6.99 -41.92
C GLU A 763 -1.52 -6.04 -42.92
N LYS A 764 -1.00 -4.82 -43.07
CA LYS A 764 -1.44 -3.90 -44.12
C LYS A 764 -1.20 -4.48 -45.51
N THR A 765 -0.06 -5.12 -45.76
CA THR A 765 0.23 -5.73 -47.06
C THR A 765 -0.67 -6.94 -47.32
N ALA A 766 -0.99 -7.73 -46.29
CA ALA A 766 -1.92 -8.85 -46.35
C ALA A 766 -3.36 -8.38 -46.59
N LEU A 767 -3.81 -7.34 -45.88
CA LEU A 767 -5.10 -6.68 -46.08
C LEU A 767 -5.21 -6.02 -47.46
N GLU A 768 -4.13 -5.43 -47.98
CA GLU A 768 -4.10 -4.89 -49.33
C GLU A 768 -4.16 -6.00 -50.39
N ALA A 769 -3.51 -7.15 -50.14
CA ALA A 769 -3.61 -8.34 -50.99
C ALA A 769 -5.02 -8.95 -50.95
N GLU A 770 -5.64 -9.03 -49.77
CA GLU A 770 -7.01 -9.49 -49.58
C GLU A 770 -8.00 -8.54 -50.25
N LYS A 771 -7.84 -7.22 -50.05
CA LYS A 771 -8.64 -6.19 -50.73
C LYS A 771 -8.52 -6.31 -52.24
N LYS A 772 -7.32 -6.55 -52.77
CA LYS A 772 -7.09 -6.78 -54.21
C LYS A 772 -7.77 -8.07 -54.68
N GLY A 773 -7.74 -9.13 -53.88
CA GLY A 773 -8.44 -10.39 -54.12
C GLY A 773 -9.96 -10.21 -54.15
N LEU A 774 -10.53 -9.53 -53.15
CA LEU A 774 -11.95 -9.20 -53.07
C LEU A 774 -12.39 -8.27 -54.21
N THR A 775 -11.57 -7.29 -54.58
CA THR A 775 -11.85 -6.40 -55.72
C THR A 775 -11.89 -7.20 -57.03
N SER A 776 -10.99 -8.18 -57.19
CA SER A 776 -10.98 -9.08 -58.36
C SER A 776 -12.21 -9.99 -58.38
N GLN A 777 -12.63 -10.52 -57.22
CA GLN A 777 -13.86 -11.31 -57.11
C GLN A 777 -15.11 -10.48 -57.42
N ILE A 778 -15.18 -9.22 -56.95
CA ILE A 778 -16.28 -8.31 -57.26
C ILE A 778 -16.33 -8.02 -58.76
N ALA A 779 -15.19 -7.74 -59.39
CA ALA A 779 -15.12 -7.51 -60.84
C ALA A 779 -15.58 -8.76 -61.63
N GLN A 780 -15.19 -9.96 -61.18
CA GLN A 780 -15.59 -11.22 -61.81
C GLN A 780 -17.09 -11.52 -61.62
N LEU A 781 -17.66 -11.20 -60.45
CA LEU A 781 -19.09 -11.29 -60.21
C LEU A 781 -19.90 -10.28 -61.03
N GLN A 782 -19.39 -9.05 -61.19
CA GLN A 782 -20.00 -8.03 -62.05
C GLN A 782 -19.96 -8.46 -63.52
N GLN A 783 -18.86 -9.03 -63.99
CA GLN A 783 -18.77 -9.57 -65.34
C GLN A 783 -19.74 -10.75 -65.56
N ASN A 784 -19.83 -11.66 -64.59
CA ASN A 784 -20.80 -12.75 -64.62
C ASN A 784 -22.25 -12.24 -64.61
N LEU A 785 -22.55 -11.16 -63.89
CA LEU A 785 -23.85 -10.48 -63.92
C LEU A 785 -24.15 -9.92 -65.30
N VAL A 786 -23.21 -9.21 -65.92
CA VAL A 786 -23.36 -8.66 -67.27
C VAL A 786 -23.54 -9.78 -68.30
N GLU A 787 -22.78 -10.87 -68.21
CA GLU A 787 -22.95 -12.05 -69.08
C GLU A 787 -24.32 -12.70 -68.87
N LYS A 788 -24.79 -12.82 -67.62
CA LYS A 788 -26.12 -13.35 -67.31
C LYS A 788 -27.24 -12.43 -67.78
N GLU A 789 -27.08 -11.12 -67.70
CA GLU A 789 -28.02 -10.14 -68.23
C GLU A 789 -28.09 -10.19 -69.76
N GLN A 790 -26.95 -10.29 -70.45
CA GLN A 790 -26.92 -10.49 -71.90
C GLN A 790 -27.53 -11.83 -72.32
N GLN A 791 -27.31 -12.88 -71.53
CA GLN A 791 -27.90 -14.19 -71.75
C GLN A 791 -29.43 -14.15 -71.53
N LEU A 792 -29.89 -13.42 -70.52
CA LEU A 792 -31.31 -13.14 -70.24
C LEU A 792 -31.93 -12.32 -71.38
N GLU A 793 -31.24 -11.31 -71.90
CA GLU A 793 -31.70 -10.46 -72.99
C GLU A 793 -31.82 -11.22 -74.31
N LYS A 794 -30.84 -12.06 -74.65
CA LYS A 794 -30.91 -12.99 -75.79
C LYS A 794 -32.06 -13.98 -75.64
N THR A 795 -32.25 -14.53 -74.44
CA THR A 795 -33.37 -15.44 -74.14
C THR A 795 -34.72 -14.74 -74.26
N ASN A 796 -34.82 -13.48 -73.80
CA ASN A 796 -36.01 -12.66 -73.90
C ASN A 796 -36.32 -12.23 -75.35
N ALA A 797 -35.30 -11.96 -76.17
CA ALA A 797 -35.46 -11.68 -77.60
C ALA A 797 -35.99 -12.92 -78.36
N VAL A 798 -35.46 -14.10 -78.05
CA VAL A 798 -35.97 -15.38 -78.57
C VAL A 798 -37.42 -15.60 -78.12
N LEU A 799 -37.74 -15.39 -76.83
CA LEU A 799 -39.10 -15.49 -76.30
C LEU A 799 -40.08 -14.49 -76.93
N ARG A 800 -39.63 -13.26 -77.27
CA ARG A 800 -40.47 -12.27 -77.98
C ARG A 800 -40.79 -12.75 -79.40
N SER A 801 -39.83 -13.29 -80.14
CA SER A 801 -40.09 -13.85 -81.47
C SER A 801 -41.02 -15.07 -81.43
N VAL A 802 -40.92 -15.90 -80.39
CA VAL A 802 -41.84 -17.02 -80.13
C VAL A 802 -43.23 -16.52 -79.74
N ARG A 803 -43.35 -15.45 -78.93
CA ARG A 803 -44.65 -14.85 -78.55
C ARG A 803 -45.38 -14.21 -79.72
N ILE A 804 -44.66 -13.54 -80.63
CA ILE A 804 -45.24 -12.95 -81.84
C ILE A 804 -45.79 -14.07 -82.74
N LYS A 805 -45.01 -15.11 -83.01
CA LYS A 805 -45.46 -16.29 -83.78
C LYS A 805 -46.61 -17.05 -83.10
N LYS A 806 -46.60 -17.12 -81.76
CA LYS A 806 -47.67 -17.75 -80.97
C LYS A 806 -48.98 -16.95 -81.05
N ASN A 807 -48.93 -15.61 -81.00
CA ASN A 807 -50.13 -14.78 -81.11
C ASN A 807 -50.72 -14.77 -82.53
N GLU A 808 -49.90 -14.86 -83.58
CA GLU A 808 -50.38 -15.04 -84.96
C GLU A 808 -51.05 -16.42 -85.15
N TYR A 809 -50.52 -17.45 -84.50
CA TYR A 809 -51.12 -18.80 -84.47
C TYR A 809 -52.47 -18.86 -83.73
N TYR A 810 -52.62 -18.18 -82.60
CA TYR A 810 -53.90 -18.14 -81.86
C TYR A 810 -54.96 -17.26 -82.54
N LYS A 811 -54.57 -16.25 -83.32
CA LYS A 811 -55.49 -15.45 -84.11
C LYS A 811 -56.13 -16.26 -85.26
N GLY A 812 -55.33 -17.08 -85.96
CA GLY A 812 -55.85 -17.99 -86.99
C GLY A 812 -56.65 -19.18 -86.43
N MET A 813 -56.37 -19.63 -85.20
CA MET A 813 -57.11 -20.72 -84.56
C MET A 813 -58.49 -20.28 -84.03
N ASN A 814 -58.63 -19.05 -83.55
CA ASN A 814 -59.93 -18.52 -83.08
C ASN A 814 -60.91 -18.22 -84.23
N GLU A 815 -60.42 -17.92 -85.44
CA GLU A 815 -61.25 -17.76 -86.64
C GLU A 815 -61.73 -19.11 -87.21
N TYR A 816 -61.05 -20.22 -86.90
CA TYR A 816 -61.45 -21.58 -87.30
C TYR A 816 -62.36 -22.28 -86.27
N LEU A 817 -62.26 -21.93 -84.97
CA LEU A 817 -63.08 -22.52 -83.89
C LEU A 817 -64.48 -21.88 -83.77
N ASN A 818 -64.73 -20.70 -84.35
CA ASN A 818 -66.04 -20.06 -84.36
C ASN A 818 -67.01 -20.61 -85.44
N GLY A 819 -66.63 -21.69 -86.15
CA GLY A 819 -67.38 -22.25 -87.28
C GLY A 819 -67.93 -23.68 -87.14
N MET A 820 -67.80 -24.35 -85.99
CA MET A 820 -68.28 -25.75 -85.83
C MET A 820 -69.07 -25.97 -84.54
N ASN A 821 -70.26 -26.55 -84.70
CA ASN A 821 -71.41 -26.43 -83.79
C ASN A 821 -71.79 -27.77 -83.10
N ASP A 822 -70.84 -28.69 -82.87
CA ASP A 822 -71.10 -29.95 -82.17
C ASP A 822 -70.10 -30.18 -81.02
N GLU A 823 -70.63 -30.15 -79.80
CA GLU A 823 -69.90 -30.24 -78.53
C GLU A 823 -69.21 -31.61 -78.34
N ASN A 824 -69.58 -32.63 -79.12
CA ASN A 824 -68.94 -33.94 -79.10
C ASN A 824 -67.68 -34.04 -79.97
N ASP A 825 -67.57 -33.29 -81.08
CA ASP A 825 -66.37 -33.32 -81.92
C ASP A 825 -65.17 -32.62 -81.28
N SER A 826 -65.43 -31.59 -80.48
CA SER A 826 -64.42 -30.93 -79.64
C SER A 826 -63.76 -31.91 -78.66
N LYS A 827 -64.54 -32.81 -78.04
CA LYS A 827 -64.01 -33.83 -77.10
C LYS A 827 -63.10 -34.84 -77.81
N HIS A 828 -63.48 -35.32 -78.98
CA HIS A 828 -62.66 -36.24 -79.78
C HIS A 828 -61.39 -35.56 -80.31
N LEU A 829 -61.49 -34.30 -80.75
CA LEU A 829 -60.33 -33.53 -81.20
C LEU A 829 -59.35 -33.26 -80.04
N ARG A 830 -59.88 -32.97 -78.84
CA ARG A 830 -59.06 -32.79 -77.64
C ARG A 830 -58.38 -34.09 -77.23
N LEU A 831 -59.07 -35.22 -77.28
CA LEU A 831 -58.49 -36.54 -77.01
C LEU A 831 -57.35 -36.86 -77.98
N ILE A 832 -57.57 -36.67 -79.28
CA ILE A 832 -56.56 -36.93 -80.31
C ILE A 832 -55.32 -36.07 -80.08
N ASN A 833 -55.50 -34.75 -79.95
CA ASN A 833 -54.36 -33.82 -79.90
C ASN A 833 -53.65 -33.81 -78.54
N LYS A 834 -54.34 -34.06 -77.42
CA LYS A 834 -53.76 -34.00 -76.07
C LYS A 834 -53.32 -35.35 -75.51
N LYS A 835 -53.85 -36.47 -76.03
CA LYS A 835 -53.60 -37.80 -75.46
C LYS A 835 -53.10 -38.78 -76.51
N LEU A 836 -53.88 -39.09 -77.55
CA LEU A 836 -53.54 -40.18 -78.46
C LEU A 836 -52.29 -39.87 -79.31
N ILE A 837 -52.20 -38.70 -79.94
CA ILE A 837 -51.02 -38.32 -80.72
C ILE A 837 -49.75 -38.30 -79.86
N PRO A 838 -49.71 -37.64 -78.68
CA PRO A 838 -48.53 -37.66 -77.83
C PRO A 838 -48.11 -39.07 -77.38
N LEU A 839 -49.06 -39.91 -76.95
CA LEU A 839 -48.76 -41.27 -76.48
C LEU A 839 -48.22 -42.15 -77.62
N THR A 840 -48.82 -42.06 -78.82
CA THR A 840 -48.37 -42.85 -79.98
C THR A 840 -47.03 -42.35 -80.50
N ALA A 841 -46.78 -41.03 -80.48
CA ALA A 841 -45.49 -40.45 -80.86
C ALA A 841 -44.36 -40.78 -79.87
N GLU A 842 -44.64 -40.76 -78.56
CA GLU A 842 -43.67 -41.13 -77.52
C GLU A 842 -43.27 -42.61 -77.64
N TYR A 843 -44.24 -43.50 -77.85
CA TYR A 843 -43.96 -44.91 -78.06
C TYR A 843 -43.20 -45.16 -79.38
N LEU A 844 -43.57 -44.45 -80.45
CA LEU A 844 -42.83 -44.52 -81.73
C LEU A 844 -41.38 -44.06 -81.58
N ALA A 845 -41.13 -42.95 -80.87
CA ALA A 845 -39.79 -42.45 -80.60
C ALA A 845 -38.98 -43.44 -79.74
N SER A 846 -39.61 -44.08 -78.75
CA SER A 846 -38.97 -45.15 -77.97
C SER A 846 -38.53 -46.32 -78.86
N LEU A 847 -39.40 -46.80 -79.75
CA LEU A 847 -39.06 -47.87 -80.69
C LEU A 847 -37.93 -47.47 -81.66
N GLN A 848 -37.96 -46.24 -82.18
CA GLN A 848 -36.90 -45.72 -83.07
C GLN A 848 -35.56 -45.61 -82.34
N SER A 849 -35.57 -45.20 -81.06
CA SER A 849 -34.36 -45.10 -80.24
C SER A 849 -33.69 -46.45 -79.97
N GLN A 850 -34.47 -47.55 -79.95
CA GLN A 850 -33.93 -48.91 -79.79
C GLN A 850 -33.10 -49.34 -81.00
N LEU A 851 -33.37 -48.79 -82.20
CA LEU A 851 -32.59 -49.04 -83.41
C LEU A 851 -31.40 -48.08 -83.58
N SER A 852 -31.44 -46.87 -83.03
CA SER A 852 -30.46 -45.82 -83.33
C SER A 852 -29.22 -45.78 -82.41
N ASN A 853 -29.16 -46.63 -81.38
CA ASN A 853 -28.09 -46.62 -80.37
C ASN A 853 -27.24 -47.92 -80.32
N ARG A 854 -27.05 -48.65 -81.43
CA ARG A 854 -26.23 -49.89 -81.42
C ARG A 854 -24.97 -49.78 -82.28
N ALA A 855 -23.89 -50.39 -81.78
CA ALA A 855 -22.60 -50.44 -82.44
C ALA A 855 -22.66 -51.34 -83.69
N LYS A 856 -22.06 -50.88 -84.80
CA LYS A 856 -22.07 -51.54 -86.12
C LYS A 856 -21.59 -52.99 -86.13
N GLU A 857 -20.84 -53.40 -85.12
CA GLU A 857 -20.23 -54.73 -84.99
C GLU A 857 -21.26 -55.83 -84.64
N LEU A 858 -22.50 -55.48 -84.30
CA LEU A 858 -23.60 -56.41 -83.99
C LEU A 858 -24.62 -56.59 -85.14
N GLU A 859 -24.40 -55.96 -86.31
CA GLU A 859 -25.34 -55.97 -87.45
C GLU A 859 -25.35 -57.30 -88.25
N GLU A 860 -24.39 -58.20 -88.03
CA GLU A 860 -24.28 -59.50 -88.72
C GLU A 860 -24.80 -60.71 -87.92
N ASP A 861 -25.30 -60.49 -86.69
CA ASP A 861 -25.88 -61.57 -85.88
C ASP A 861 -27.34 -61.85 -86.31
N ASP A 862 -27.60 -63.08 -86.79
CA ASP A 862 -28.91 -63.52 -87.28
C ASP A 862 -30.03 -63.44 -86.20
N GLU A 863 -29.72 -63.54 -84.91
CA GLU A 863 -30.72 -63.36 -83.84
C GLU A 863 -31.05 -61.88 -83.61
N ILE A 864 -30.06 -60.99 -83.73
CA ILE A 864 -30.23 -59.54 -83.61
C ILE A 864 -31.01 -59.00 -84.81
N LYS A 865 -30.68 -59.46 -86.03
CA LYS A 865 -31.41 -59.08 -87.25
C LYS A 865 -32.89 -59.48 -87.19
N LYS A 866 -33.18 -60.70 -86.70
CA LYS A 866 -34.56 -61.12 -86.42
C LYS A 866 -35.24 -60.24 -85.38
N SER A 867 -34.52 -59.76 -84.36
CA SER A 867 -35.05 -58.83 -83.35
C SER A 867 -35.34 -57.44 -83.93
N ASP A 868 -34.47 -56.93 -84.79
CA ASP A 868 -34.60 -55.60 -85.38
C ASP A 868 -35.70 -55.57 -86.46
N ASP A 869 -35.84 -56.64 -87.25
CA ASP A 869 -36.98 -56.81 -88.17
C ASP A 869 -38.31 -56.75 -87.42
N LYS A 870 -38.38 -57.32 -86.21
CA LYS A 870 -39.58 -57.25 -85.35
C LYS A 870 -39.83 -55.85 -84.81
N ILE A 871 -38.80 -55.10 -84.43
CA ILE A 871 -38.93 -53.70 -83.99
C ILE A 871 -39.36 -52.82 -85.18
N MET A 872 -38.83 -53.07 -86.38
CA MET A 872 -39.20 -52.38 -87.62
C MET A 872 -40.66 -52.66 -88.01
N ASP A 873 -41.15 -53.89 -87.83
CA ASP A 873 -42.56 -54.22 -88.01
C ASP A 873 -43.44 -53.44 -87.00
N LYS A 874 -43.03 -53.34 -85.73
CA LYS A 874 -43.74 -52.51 -84.74
C LYS A 874 -43.73 -51.02 -85.11
N ILE A 875 -42.59 -50.47 -85.53
CA ILE A 875 -42.47 -49.08 -85.99
C ILE A 875 -43.43 -48.82 -87.15
N ARG A 876 -43.51 -49.74 -88.11
CA ARG A 876 -44.42 -49.63 -89.25
C ARG A 876 -45.88 -49.54 -88.80
N GLU A 877 -46.29 -50.43 -87.89
CA GLU A 877 -47.68 -50.46 -87.42
C GLU A 877 -48.03 -49.27 -86.51
N VAL A 878 -47.11 -48.83 -85.65
CA VAL A 878 -47.30 -47.63 -84.80
C VAL A 878 -47.29 -46.34 -85.62
N THR A 879 -46.49 -46.27 -86.68
CA THR A 879 -46.51 -45.13 -87.61
C THR A 879 -47.85 -45.02 -88.32
N LYS A 880 -48.44 -46.14 -88.76
CA LYS A 880 -49.79 -46.14 -89.35
C LYS A 880 -50.85 -45.67 -88.35
N LEU A 881 -50.77 -46.10 -87.10
CA LEU A 881 -51.64 -45.60 -86.02
C LEU A 881 -51.53 -44.08 -85.85
N LEU A 882 -50.31 -43.53 -85.85
CA LEU A 882 -50.09 -42.09 -85.75
C LEU A 882 -50.65 -41.34 -86.97
N ASN A 883 -50.47 -41.90 -88.17
CA ASN A 883 -50.99 -41.33 -89.41
C ASN A 883 -52.53 -41.26 -89.39
N ILE A 884 -53.23 -42.29 -88.92
CA ILE A 884 -54.70 -42.27 -88.78
C ILE A 884 -55.16 -41.09 -87.91
N LEU A 885 -54.47 -40.84 -86.79
CA LEU A 885 -54.80 -39.71 -85.90
C LEU A 885 -54.57 -38.34 -86.53
N GLN A 886 -53.57 -38.25 -87.42
CA GLN A 886 -53.14 -37.01 -88.06
C GLN A 886 -53.80 -36.76 -89.42
N ASP A 887 -54.50 -37.75 -90.00
CA ASP A 887 -55.10 -37.67 -91.33
C ASP A 887 -56.40 -36.85 -91.35
N LYS A 888 -56.22 -35.53 -91.29
CA LYS A 888 -57.31 -34.55 -91.39
C LYS A 888 -57.88 -34.40 -92.80
N LYS A 889 -57.25 -35.01 -93.81
CA LYS A 889 -57.64 -34.84 -95.22
C LYS A 889 -58.58 -35.94 -95.68
N ARG A 890 -58.25 -37.21 -95.42
CA ARG A 890 -59.09 -38.36 -95.79
C ARG A 890 -60.11 -38.71 -94.71
N ILE A 891 -59.80 -38.44 -93.43
CA ILE A 891 -60.71 -38.68 -92.30
C ILE A 891 -60.87 -37.37 -91.50
N PRO A 892 -61.58 -36.37 -92.05
CA PRO A 892 -61.63 -35.03 -91.46
C PRO A 892 -62.24 -35.04 -90.04
N HIS A 893 -63.25 -35.88 -89.79
CA HIS A 893 -63.92 -35.92 -88.49
C HIS A 893 -63.04 -36.53 -87.38
N PRO A 894 -62.88 -35.85 -86.24
CA PRO A 894 -62.08 -36.36 -85.12
C PRO A 894 -62.64 -37.67 -84.53
N LYS A 895 -63.96 -37.84 -84.52
CA LYS A 895 -64.61 -39.08 -84.06
C LYS A 895 -64.20 -40.29 -84.88
N ASP A 896 -64.20 -40.15 -86.20
CA ASP A 896 -63.88 -41.25 -87.12
C ASP A 896 -62.40 -41.61 -87.08
N ARG A 897 -61.51 -40.62 -86.91
CA ARG A 897 -60.08 -40.88 -86.66
C ARG A 897 -59.84 -41.64 -85.37
N ALA A 898 -60.50 -41.27 -84.28
CA ALA A 898 -60.37 -41.99 -83.02
C ALA A 898 -60.88 -43.43 -83.15
N ARG A 899 -62.03 -43.64 -83.81
CA ARG A 899 -62.60 -44.96 -84.05
C ARG A 899 -61.68 -45.83 -84.91
N GLN A 900 -61.19 -45.31 -86.03
CA GLN A 900 -60.27 -46.05 -86.92
C GLN A 900 -58.95 -46.36 -86.22
N PHE A 901 -58.43 -45.45 -85.39
CA PHE A 901 -57.23 -45.71 -84.59
C PHE A 901 -57.40 -46.91 -83.67
N TYR A 902 -58.50 -47.00 -82.92
CA TYR A 902 -58.75 -48.15 -82.03
C TYR A 902 -59.01 -49.44 -82.79
N ASN A 903 -59.75 -49.40 -83.91
CA ASN A 903 -59.98 -50.57 -84.75
C ASN A 903 -58.66 -51.10 -85.34
N TYR A 904 -57.79 -50.20 -85.78
CA TYR A 904 -56.48 -50.59 -86.31
C TYR A 904 -55.58 -51.14 -85.20
N LEU A 905 -55.60 -50.52 -84.00
CA LEU A 905 -54.82 -50.96 -82.85
C LEU A 905 -55.19 -52.39 -82.40
N ASP A 906 -56.48 -52.71 -82.38
CA ASP A 906 -57.03 -54.05 -82.09
C ASP A 906 -56.53 -55.08 -83.13
N LYS A 907 -56.60 -54.72 -84.42
CA LYS A 907 -56.14 -55.57 -85.53
C LYS A 907 -54.64 -55.90 -85.45
N VAL A 908 -53.81 -54.93 -85.03
CA VAL A 908 -52.35 -55.10 -84.99
C VAL A 908 -51.82 -55.52 -83.62
N GLU A 909 -52.69 -55.66 -82.61
CA GLU A 909 -52.30 -55.97 -81.23
C GLU A 909 -51.43 -57.24 -81.16
N THR A 910 -51.85 -58.31 -81.83
CA THR A 910 -51.10 -59.57 -81.90
C THR A 910 -49.71 -59.40 -82.52
N THR A 911 -49.52 -58.44 -83.43
CA THR A 911 -48.19 -58.11 -83.98
C THR A 911 -47.36 -57.29 -83.00
N LEU A 912 -47.98 -56.36 -82.27
CA LEU A 912 -47.30 -55.55 -81.25
C LEU A 912 -46.90 -56.39 -80.02
N THR A 913 -47.71 -57.38 -79.61
CA THR A 913 -47.50 -58.18 -78.38
C THR A 913 -46.65 -59.44 -78.57
N LYS A 914 -46.14 -59.73 -79.78
CA LYS A 914 -45.30 -60.90 -80.07
C LYS A 914 -44.05 -61.04 -79.17
N HIS A 915 -43.60 -59.95 -78.52
CA HIS A 915 -42.42 -59.94 -77.64
C HIS A 915 -42.64 -59.08 -76.38
N ARG A 916 -41.96 -59.43 -75.27
CA ARG A 916 -42.01 -58.67 -74.01
C ARG A 916 -41.42 -57.28 -74.19
N ASP A 917 -42.28 -56.27 -74.20
CA ASP A 917 -41.93 -54.86 -74.33
C ASP A 917 -42.63 -54.09 -73.19
N PRO A 918 -41.89 -53.68 -72.13
CA PRO A 918 -42.46 -52.97 -70.99
C PRO A 918 -43.08 -51.62 -71.39
N GLU A 919 -42.52 -50.96 -72.40
CA GLU A 919 -43.00 -49.66 -72.91
C GLU A 919 -44.30 -49.83 -73.70
N LEU A 920 -44.47 -50.94 -74.41
CA LEU A 920 -45.76 -51.29 -75.04
C LEU A 920 -46.87 -51.44 -74.01
N ILE A 921 -46.59 -52.11 -72.89
CA ILE A 921 -47.59 -52.31 -71.81
C ILE A 921 -48.02 -50.96 -71.25
N ARG A 922 -47.07 -50.04 -71.04
CA ARG A 922 -47.32 -48.67 -70.60
C ARG A 922 -48.14 -47.88 -71.62
N TYR A 923 -47.78 -47.98 -72.91
CA TYR A 923 -48.47 -47.35 -74.02
C TYR A 923 -49.92 -47.83 -74.14
N ILE A 924 -50.17 -49.15 -74.21
CA ILE A 924 -51.52 -49.74 -74.30
C ILE A 924 -52.35 -49.34 -73.08
N ARG A 925 -51.78 -49.42 -71.86
CA ARG A 925 -52.47 -49.00 -70.64
C ARG A 925 -52.95 -47.54 -70.72
N ASN A 926 -52.08 -46.64 -71.15
CA ASN A 926 -52.40 -45.21 -71.23
C ASN A 926 -53.37 -44.89 -72.36
N VAL A 927 -53.29 -45.62 -73.49
CA VAL A 927 -54.25 -45.53 -74.60
C VAL A 927 -55.62 -46.06 -74.19
N VAL A 928 -55.70 -47.15 -73.43
CA VAL A 928 -56.97 -47.69 -72.88
C VAL A 928 -57.57 -46.75 -71.84
N ILE A 929 -56.76 -46.13 -70.97
CA ILE A 929 -57.23 -45.07 -70.06
C ILE A 929 -57.81 -43.90 -70.87
N ALA A 930 -57.14 -43.52 -71.96
CA ALA A 930 -57.64 -42.49 -72.88
C ALA A 930 -58.94 -42.90 -73.60
N ALA A 931 -59.11 -44.19 -73.91
CA ALA A 931 -60.33 -44.77 -74.48
C ALA A 931 -61.50 -44.78 -73.48
N GLY A 932 -61.22 -45.06 -72.20
CA GLY A 932 -62.22 -45.05 -71.12
C GLY A 932 -62.85 -43.67 -70.92
N ILE A 933 -62.16 -42.60 -71.30
CA ILE A 933 -62.68 -41.22 -71.29
C ILE A 933 -63.78 -41.01 -72.36
N LEU A 934 -63.88 -41.88 -73.37
CA LEU A 934 -64.91 -41.82 -74.42
C LEU A 934 -66.17 -42.67 -74.16
N LEU A 935 -66.12 -43.72 -73.33
CA LEU A 935 -67.18 -44.75 -73.32
C LEU A 935 -68.13 -44.81 -72.11
N ALA A 936 -67.91 -44.18 -70.95
CA ALA A 936 -68.99 -44.02 -69.94
C ALA A 936 -68.63 -43.02 -68.84
N GLY A 937 -69.48 -42.02 -68.63
CA GLY A 937 -69.38 -41.02 -67.56
C GLY A 937 -69.70 -41.54 -66.14
N LEU A 938 -69.31 -42.76 -65.76
CA LEU A 938 -69.42 -43.26 -64.38
C LEU A 938 -68.18 -44.12 -64.02
N GLY A 939 -67.28 -43.56 -63.21
CA GLY A 939 -65.91 -44.02 -62.94
C GLY A 939 -65.74 -45.21 -62.00
N LEU A 940 -66.51 -46.28 -62.14
CA LEU A 940 -66.34 -47.49 -61.30
C LEU A 940 -65.71 -48.69 -62.04
N ILE A 941 -65.62 -48.68 -63.36
CA ILE A 941 -64.99 -49.77 -64.14
C ILE A 941 -63.47 -49.57 -64.28
N ALA A 942 -63.00 -48.32 -64.40
CA ALA A 942 -61.57 -47.99 -64.42
C ALA A 942 -60.87 -48.31 -63.08
N LEU A 943 -61.59 -48.28 -61.96
CA LEU A 943 -61.07 -48.57 -60.63
C LEU A 943 -60.88 -50.09 -60.39
N ALA A 944 -61.71 -50.94 -61.00
CA ALA A 944 -61.58 -52.39 -60.93
C ALA A 944 -60.36 -52.93 -61.72
N ALA A 945 -60.01 -52.28 -62.83
CA ALA A 945 -58.76 -52.54 -63.55
C ALA A 945 -57.52 -51.96 -62.82
N TYR A 946 -57.69 -50.88 -62.04
CA TYR A 946 -56.62 -50.26 -61.26
C TYR A 946 -56.26 -51.07 -60.00
N ASN A 947 -57.24 -51.73 -59.35
CA ASN A 947 -57.02 -52.54 -58.14
C ASN A 947 -56.43 -53.93 -58.39
N ASN A 948 -56.56 -54.50 -59.60
CA ASN A 948 -55.90 -55.77 -59.96
C ASN A 948 -54.44 -55.60 -60.40
N VAL A 949 -53.90 -54.38 -60.37
CA VAL A 949 -52.49 -54.07 -60.59
C VAL A 949 -51.93 -53.45 -59.30
N GLY A 950 -52.06 -54.18 -58.20
CA GLY A 950 -51.58 -53.78 -56.88
C GLY A 950 -50.06 -53.63 -56.84
N TYR A 951 -49.61 -52.54 -56.21
CA TYR A 951 -48.23 -52.34 -55.80
C TYR A 951 -47.82 -53.43 -54.80
N SER A 952 -46.83 -54.25 -55.16
CA SER A 952 -46.01 -54.96 -54.17
C SER A 952 -44.55 -55.04 -54.64
N SER A 953 -43.70 -54.42 -53.83
CA SER A 953 -42.31 -54.77 -53.51
C SER A 953 -41.35 -55.23 -54.63
N VAL A 954 -40.21 -54.54 -54.66
CA VAL A 954 -38.87 -55.08 -54.93
C VAL A 954 -38.78 -56.60 -54.69
N LYS A 955 -38.62 -57.39 -55.76
CA LYS A 955 -37.58 -58.43 -55.93
C LYS A 955 -37.81 -59.31 -57.18
N SER A 956 -36.72 -59.45 -57.93
CA SER A 956 -36.24 -60.67 -58.61
C SER A 956 -36.87 -61.13 -59.93
N PHE A 957 -35.98 -61.25 -60.91
CA PHE A 957 -36.13 -61.99 -62.17
C PHE A 957 -36.36 -63.50 -61.94
N LEU A 958 -36.96 -64.13 -62.97
CA LEU A 958 -37.13 -65.59 -63.23
C LEU A 958 -38.37 -66.29 -62.66
N PHE A 959 -39.47 -66.28 -63.41
CA PHE A 959 -40.18 -67.50 -63.83
C PHE A 959 -41.12 -67.22 -65.02
N TRP A 960 -41.03 -68.03 -66.07
CA TRP A 960 -41.99 -68.08 -67.18
C TRP A 960 -43.03 -69.18 -66.88
N GLN A 961 -44.22 -69.02 -67.46
CA GLN A 961 -45.31 -69.99 -67.57
C GLN A 961 -46.07 -70.37 -66.28
N SER A 962 -47.29 -69.84 -66.16
CA SER A 962 -48.49 -70.62 -66.48
C SER A 962 -49.76 -69.79 -66.25
N ALA A 963 -50.76 -70.02 -67.11
CA ALA A 963 -52.18 -69.61 -67.00
C ALA A 963 -52.43 -68.10 -66.75
N GLY A 964 -52.87 -67.30 -67.73
CA GLY A 964 -54.12 -67.51 -68.45
C GLY A 964 -55.22 -66.63 -67.83
N GLN A 965 -55.30 -65.35 -68.25
CA GLN A 965 -56.54 -64.59 -68.46
C GLN A 965 -56.22 -63.18 -68.97
N ASN A 966 -56.63 -62.91 -70.21
CA ASN A 966 -56.40 -61.65 -70.93
C ASN A 966 -57.35 -60.55 -70.44
N VAL A 967 -56.80 -59.37 -70.15
CA VAL A 967 -57.54 -58.11 -69.93
C VAL A 967 -58.44 -57.76 -71.12
N VAL A 968 -58.09 -58.22 -72.32
CA VAL A 968 -58.87 -58.07 -73.56
C VAL A 968 -60.12 -58.98 -73.59
N SER A 969 -60.11 -60.12 -72.88
CA SER A 969 -61.29 -61.00 -72.79
C SER A 969 -62.42 -60.36 -71.96
N THR A 970 -62.05 -59.66 -70.88
CA THR A 970 -62.97 -58.90 -70.01
C THR A 970 -63.59 -57.72 -70.76
N LEU A 971 -62.88 -57.14 -71.74
CA LEU A 971 -63.39 -56.08 -72.62
C LEU A 971 -64.31 -56.59 -73.74
N ASN A 972 -64.03 -57.78 -74.31
CA ASN A 972 -64.90 -58.38 -75.33
C ASN A 972 -66.20 -58.97 -74.75
N GLU A 973 -66.25 -59.37 -73.48
CA GLU A 973 -67.49 -59.73 -72.77
C GLU A 973 -68.46 -58.56 -72.61
N HIS A 974 -67.96 -57.32 -72.60
CA HIS A 974 -68.78 -56.10 -72.52
C HIS A 974 -69.05 -55.48 -73.91
N ARG A 975 -68.27 -55.85 -74.93
CA ARG A 975 -68.46 -55.43 -76.33
C ARG A 975 -69.61 -56.17 -77.03
N LYS A 976 -69.94 -57.41 -76.64
CA LYS A 976 -71.11 -58.16 -77.16
C LYS A 976 -72.49 -57.58 -76.78
N LYS A 977 -72.56 -56.58 -75.89
CA LYS A 977 -73.83 -55.95 -75.47
C LYS A 977 -74.25 -54.72 -76.28
N LEU A 978 -73.46 -54.28 -77.27
CA LEU A 978 -73.73 -53.09 -78.08
C LEU A 978 -73.37 -53.35 -79.56
N ASP A 979 -74.31 -53.99 -80.26
CA ASP A 979 -74.42 -54.06 -81.74
C ASP A 979 -74.59 -52.62 -82.30
N VAL A 980 -74.08 -52.12 -83.44
CA VAL A 980 -74.09 -52.58 -84.85
C VAL A 980 -73.01 -51.81 -85.69
N SER A 981 -72.62 -52.43 -86.82
CA SER A 981 -71.56 -52.25 -87.84
C SER A 981 -71.71 -51.18 -88.96
N ILE A 982 -70.63 -50.94 -89.76
CA ILE A 982 -70.51 -51.08 -91.27
C ILE A 982 -69.46 -50.15 -91.97
N ASP A 983 -68.61 -50.82 -92.76
CA ASP A 983 -67.92 -50.63 -94.07
C ASP A 983 -66.97 -49.47 -94.49
N ASP A 984 -65.94 -49.94 -95.22
CA ASP A 984 -64.76 -49.35 -95.86
C ASP A 984 -65.05 -48.53 -97.13
N ASP A 985 -64.14 -47.63 -97.54
CA ASP A 985 -63.38 -47.74 -98.81
C ASP A 985 -62.69 -46.44 -99.31
N ALA A 986 -61.56 -46.68 -100.01
CA ALA A 986 -60.85 -45.87 -101.03
C ALA A 986 -59.94 -44.70 -100.57
N GLU A 987 -58.60 -44.77 -100.73
CA GLU A 987 -57.78 -44.64 -101.97
C GLU A 987 -57.82 -43.20 -102.54
N VAL A 988 -56.78 -42.53 -103.05
CA VAL A 988 -55.48 -42.90 -103.66
C VAL A 988 -54.67 -41.59 -103.93
N ASP A 989 -53.35 -41.70 -104.14
CA ASP A 989 -52.46 -40.92 -105.04
C ASP A 989 -52.40 -39.36 -105.10
N ASP A 990 -51.31 -38.71 -105.54
CA ASP A 990 -49.91 -39.07 -105.82
C ASP A 990 -49.14 -37.76 -106.14
N GLU A 991 -47.82 -37.86 -106.12
CA GLU A 991 -46.85 -37.22 -107.03
C GLU A 991 -46.84 -35.69 -107.30
N ARG A 992 -45.67 -35.09 -107.00
CA ARG A 992 -44.62 -34.69 -107.98
C ARG A 992 -44.05 -33.28 -107.86
N ALA A 993 -42.72 -33.28 -108.04
CA ALA A 993 -41.87 -32.30 -108.72
C ALA A 993 -41.57 -30.99 -107.96
N ALA A 994 -40.35 -30.72 -107.48
CA ALA A 994 -39.01 -30.72 -108.08
C ALA A 994 -38.55 -29.32 -108.51
N ARG A 995 -37.40 -28.96 -107.92
CA ARG A 995 -36.24 -28.26 -108.49
C ARG A 995 -36.23 -26.73 -108.59
N ALA A 996 -35.03 -26.25 -108.22
CA ALA A 996 -34.25 -25.19 -108.85
C ALA A 996 -34.76 -23.76 -108.61
N LEU A 997 -33.93 -22.73 -108.52
CA LEU A 997 -32.50 -22.51 -108.34
C LEU A 997 -32.41 -20.97 -108.21
N ASP A 998 -31.31 -20.49 -107.64
CA ASP A 998 -30.68 -19.22 -108.01
C ASP A 998 -31.20 -17.84 -107.51
N ARG A 999 -30.23 -17.17 -106.87
CA ARG A 999 -29.79 -15.78 -107.02
C ARG A 999 -30.74 -14.58 -106.77
N LYS A 1000 -30.38 -13.90 -105.67
CA LYS A 1000 -30.06 -12.46 -105.50
C LYS A 1000 -31.11 -11.43 -105.93
N VAL A 1001 -31.62 -10.68 -104.95
CA VAL A 1001 -31.22 -9.27 -104.63
C VAL A 1001 -31.23 -9.11 -103.11
#